data_AF-A0A7S4BYL0-F1
#
_entry.id   AF-A0A7S4BYL0-F1
#
_cell.length_a   1.000
_cell.length_b   1.000
_cell.length_c   1.000
_cell.angle_alpha   90.00
_cell.angle_beta   90.00
_cell.angle_gamma   90.00
#
_symmetry.space_group_name_H-M   'P 1'
#
loop_
_entity.id
_entity.type
_entity.pdbx_description
1 polymer ?
#
loop_
_entity_poly.entity_id
_entity_poly.type
_entity_poly.pdbx_seq_one_letter_code
_entity_poly.pdbx_strand_id
1 'polypeptide(L)'
;TAPAWHTPTPSPPSPPPAAASRRASMPTGKRKHGSEENQDANKKDVEQAHVEPQHHAEALKRNLGAPRLTSKTGDYTTRGGVRVHCDVSELEDAQKPYDELVERLDTHRGCLFESSYEFPGRYARWTMGFCDPPLVLESTRRDFVISALNSRGEVLIPAVHSVLKDHTALLTLQLESAACIRGSVRPVETSFTEEERSRQFSIFSVVRALTELFGCDDEPQLGLYGSFGYDLTFQFEPVRPFQQRDLSQRDLVLYLPDEFLVIDIHSRTARSLKYEFTYKGKGTLGLPRVGASEAYSPKAESELPARRDHSAGEFAKKVLRAKEEFKVGNLFEVVLSQTFTEPCPQSPSEVFKRLRRRNPSPYGFIINLGKTEYLVGASPEMFVRVEHDRKGWRCETCPISGTIRRGRDALEDAENIKTILSDKKEESELTMCTDVDRNDKSRICRAGSVSVIGRRQIEMYSRLIHTVDHVEGYLRDGFDAMDAFLVHTWAVTVTGAPKPWAVQFVEEHEASPRNWYGGAVGHVGFDGCLNTGLTLRTVHIKDGVAQIRAGATLLFDSDPTSEELETELKASAMRDAVLRPDPPAATTEAAATEAACEANILLVDHQDSFVHTLANYLRQTGAQVTTLRFGFPESEVTSPPCLEHQSHPLLTRTVSAQLPHARPRRRY
;
A
#
# COMPACT_ATOMS: atom_id res chain seq x y z
N THR A 1 -47.77 -15.76 -35.20
CA THR A 1 -48.39 -14.48 -34.80
C THR A 1 -47.41 -13.74 -33.91
N ALA A 2 -46.58 -12.90 -34.52
CA ALA A 2 -45.64 -11.99 -33.87
C ALA A 2 -45.64 -10.70 -34.72
N PRO A 3 -45.77 -9.49 -34.14
CA PRO A 3 -45.96 -8.27 -34.92
C PRO A 3 -44.63 -7.65 -35.33
N ALA A 4 -44.60 -7.16 -36.58
CA ALA A 4 -43.53 -6.38 -37.16
C ALA A 4 -43.45 -4.99 -36.50
N TRP A 5 -42.23 -4.56 -36.17
CA TRP A 5 -41.94 -3.19 -35.76
C TRP A 5 -41.23 -2.47 -36.91
N HIS A 6 -41.92 -1.47 -37.46
CA HIS A 6 -41.40 -0.52 -38.43
C HIS A 6 -40.39 0.44 -37.78
N THR A 7 -39.23 0.59 -38.40
CA THR A 7 -38.26 1.65 -38.12
C THR A 7 -38.52 2.85 -39.04
N PRO A 8 -38.61 4.09 -38.53
CA PRO A 8 -38.54 5.29 -39.36
C PRO A 8 -37.08 5.77 -39.50
N THR A 9 -36.71 6.12 -40.72
CA THR A 9 -35.44 6.75 -41.11
C THR A 9 -35.30 8.16 -40.54
N PRO A 10 -34.12 8.57 -40.03
CA PRO A 10 -33.88 9.95 -39.62
C PRO A 10 -33.51 10.84 -40.82
N SER A 11 -34.08 12.05 -40.85
CA SER A 11 -33.78 13.12 -41.82
C SER A 11 -32.49 13.86 -41.45
N PRO A 12 -31.74 14.42 -42.43
CA PRO A 12 -30.47 15.09 -42.17
C PRO A 12 -30.66 16.50 -41.55
N PRO A 13 -29.71 17.00 -40.74
CA PRO A 13 -29.81 18.30 -40.09
C PRO A 13 -29.54 19.47 -41.07
N SER A 14 -30.28 20.56 -40.86
CA SER A 14 -30.17 21.82 -41.61
C SER A 14 -28.96 22.66 -41.18
N PRO A 15 -28.33 23.43 -42.08
CA PRO A 15 -27.15 24.25 -41.77
C PRO A 15 -27.50 25.57 -41.03
N PRO A 16 -26.57 26.16 -40.25
CA PRO A 16 -26.80 27.40 -39.51
C PRO A 16 -26.74 28.64 -40.43
N PRO A 17 -27.39 29.77 -40.06
CA PRO A 17 -27.44 30.96 -40.90
C PRO A 17 -26.15 31.79 -40.82
N ALA A 18 -25.77 32.33 -41.98
CA ALA A 18 -24.65 33.23 -42.18
C ALA A 18 -24.92 34.64 -41.60
N ALA A 19 -23.95 35.19 -40.88
CA ALA A 19 -23.91 36.61 -40.51
C ALA A 19 -22.89 37.35 -41.39
N ALA A 20 -23.36 38.39 -42.07
CA ALA A 20 -22.62 39.19 -43.03
C ALA A 20 -21.71 40.24 -42.36
N SER A 21 -20.59 40.50 -43.02
CA SER A 21 -19.56 41.51 -42.72
C SER A 21 -20.03 42.95 -42.85
N ARG A 22 -19.46 43.87 -42.05
CA ARG A 22 -19.12 45.24 -42.48
C ARG A 22 -17.78 45.71 -41.89
N ARG A 23 -16.95 46.27 -42.79
CA ARG A 23 -15.64 46.92 -42.60
C ARG A 23 -15.76 48.33 -41.99
N ALA A 24 -14.70 48.79 -41.33
CA ALA A 24 -14.04 50.12 -41.46
C ALA A 24 -12.97 50.28 -40.35
N SER A 25 -11.66 50.19 -40.64
CA SER A 25 -10.70 51.26 -40.99
C SER A 25 -10.05 51.98 -39.78
N MET A 26 -8.70 51.94 -39.76
CA MET A 26 -7.78 52.65 -38.84
C MET A 26 -7.89 54.18 -38.88
N PRO A 27 -7.19 54.88 -37.96
CA PRO A 27 -6.09 55.74 -38.43
C PRO A 27 -4.80 55.74 -37.57
N THR A 28 -3.69 55.56 -38.27
CA THR A 28 -2.38 56.28 -38.30
C THR A 28 -1.81 57.08 -37.12
N GLY A 29 -0.50 56.86 -36.89
CA GLY A 29 0.56 57.89 -36.67
C GLY A 29 1.35 57.70 -35.36
N LYS A 30 2.67 57.89 -35.23
CA LYS A 30 3.81 58.24 -36.10
C LYS A 30 5.09 57.91 -35.29
N ARG A 31 6.19 57.57 -35.98
CA ARG A 31 7.56 57.31 -35.47
C ARG A 31 8.28 58.57 -34.92
N LYS A 32 9.26 58.36 -34.03
CA LYS A 32 10.64 58.95 -33.95
C LYS A 32 11.41 58.21 -32.84
N HIS A 33 12.40 57.34 -33.12
CA HIS A 33 13.86 57.58 -33.31
C HIS A 33 14.58 58.31 -32.16
N GLY A 34 15.56 57.60 -31.58
CA GLY A 34 16.53 58.07 -30.60
C GLY A 34 17.38 56.89 -30.11
N SER A 35 18.42 56.56 -30.87
CA SER A 35 19.53 55.68 -30.53
C SER A 35 20.54 56.41 -29.64
N GLU A 36 21.13 55.75 -28.64
CA GLU A 36 22.57 55.89 -28.34
C GLU A 36 23.04 54.85 -27.30
N GLU A 37 24.29 54.45 -27.51
CA GLU A 37 25.07 53.38 -26.88
C GLU A 37 25.51 53.73 -25.44
N ASN A 38 25.72 52.72 -24.59
CA ASN A 38 27.05 52.54 -23.97
C ASN A 38 27.23 51.16 -23.33
N GLN A 39 28.33 50.52 -23.68
CA GLN A 39 28.92 49.36 -23.02
C GLN A 39 29.86 49.80 -21.89
N ASP A 40 30.23 48.81 -21.06
CA ASP A 40 31.35 48.75 -20.12
C ASP A 40 31.22 49.30 -18.69
N ALA A 41 30.95 48.32 -17.81
CA ALA A 41 31.82 47.89 -16.71
C ALA A 41 32.52 48.93 -15.83
N ASN A 42 32.19 48.92 -14.53
CA ASN A 42 33.24 48.89 -13.51
C ASN A 42 32.81 48.20 -12.20
N LYS A 43 33.80 47.52 -11.61
CA LYS A 43 33.79 46.69 -10.41
C LYS A 43 33.71 47.51 -9.11
N LYS A 44 33.36 46.78 -8.03
CA LYS A 44 33.45 47.09 -6.59
C LYS A 44 32.17 47.77 -6.08
N ASP A 45 31.40 47.21 -5.15
CA ASP A 45 31.83 46.74 -3.83
C ASP A 45 31.25 45.39 -3.38
N VAL A 46 32.11 44.64 -2.66
CA VAL A 46 31.82 43.41 -1.92
C VAL A 46 31.56 43.82 -0.47
N GLU A 47 30.32 43.72 -0.01
CA GLU A 47 30.00 43.64 1.42
C GLU A 47 29.30 42.32 1.70
N GLN A 48 30.00 41.49 2.46
CA GLN A 48 29.55 40.20 2.98
C GLN A 48 28.43 40.45 4.00
N ALA A 49 27.20 40.14 3.63
CA ALA A 49 26.15 39.82 4.60
C ALA A 49 26.24 38.32 4.89
N HIS A 50 26.90 37.98 6.01
CA HIS A 50 26.74 36.68 6.66
C HIS A 50 25.26 36.51 7.04
N VAL A 51 24.54 35.71 6.25
CA VAL A 51 23.24 35.16 6.63
C VAL A 51 23.50 33.82 7.28
N GLU A 52 23.13 33.71 8.55
CA GLU A 52 23.25 32.53 9.40
C GLU A 52 22.64 31.27 8.74
N PRO A 53 23.35 30.14 8.71
CA PRO A 53 22.83 28.87 8.20
C PRO A 53 22.14 28.06 9.31
N GLN A 54 21.13 28.62 9.99
CA GLN A 54 20.41 27.90 11.05
C GLN A 54 18.91 27.68 10.83
N HIS A 55 18.30 28.20 9.76
CA HIS A 55 16.88 27.95 9.46
C HIS A 55 16.59 27.09 8.20
N HIS A 56 17.64 26.62 7.51
CA HIS A 56 17.48 25.79 6.29
C HIS A 56 17.57 24.27 6.52
N ALA A 57 17.96 23.83 7.72
CA ALA A 57 18.21 22.40 8.01
C ALA A 57 17.06 21.66 8.72
N GLU A 58 16.10 22.36 9.36
CA GLU A 58 15.04 21.70 10.15
C GLU A 58 13.78 21.34 9.34
N ALA A 59 13.64 21.84 8.12
CA ALA A 59 12.49 21.53 7.26
C ALA A 59 12.69 20.30 6.35
N LEU A 60 13.83 19.58 6.46
CA LEU A 60 14.29 18.59 5.48
C LEU A 60 14.32 17.13 5.97
N LYS A 61 13.58 16.78 7.03
CA LYS A 61 13.40 15.38 7.47
C LYS A 61 11.99 15.07 8.01
N ARG A 62 10.93 15.47 7.31
CA ARG A 62 9.62 14.86 7.52
C ARG A 62 9.44 13.76 6.48
N ASN A 63 9.43 12.52 6.94
CA ASN A 63 9.13 11.38 6.07
C ASN A 63 7.62 11.36 5.79
N LEU A 64 7.23 11.36 4.50
CA LEU A 64 5.83 11.35 4.07
C LEU A 64 5.10 10.10 4.62
N GLY A 65 3.85 10.26 5.01
CA GLY A 65 3.00 9.21 5.58
C GLY A 65 3.25 8.87 7.04
N ALA A 66 4.24 9.47 7.70
CA ALA A 66 4.43 9.30 9.14
C ALA A 66 3.37 10.09 9.93
N PRO A 67 2.86 9.55 11.05
CA PRO A 67 2.00 10.31 11.95
C PRO A 67 2.71 11.61 12.37
N ARG A 68 2.02 12.73 12.20
CA ARG A 68 2.57 14.04 12.55
C ARG A 68 2.53 14.19 14.06
N LEU A 69 3.67 14.05 14.74
CA LEU A 69 3.77 14.16 16.20
C LEU A 69 3.61 15.61 16.73
N THR A 70 2.63 16.34 16.22
CA THR A 70 2.36 17.74 16.55
C THR A 70 1.18 17.93 17.50
N SER A 71 0.46 16.87 17.87
CA SER A 71 -0.61 16.94 18.86
C SER A 71 -0.12 17.56 20.16
N LYS A 72 -0.95 18.44 20.72
CA LYS A 72 -0.62 19.16 21.95
C LYS A 72 -1.75 19.01 22.94
N THR A 73 -1.40 18.88 24.22
CA THR A 73 -2.39 18.96 25.29
C THR A 73 -3.10 20.31 25.21
N GLY A 74 -4.43 20.29 25.14
CA GLY A 74 -5.22 21.51 25.01
C GLY A 74 -6.64 21.29 24.49
N ASP A 75 -7.37 22.39 24.42
CA ASP A 75 -8.75 22.44 23.96
C ASP A 75 -8.84 23.02 22.54
N TYR A 76 -9.64 22.39 21.70
CA TYR A 76 -10.02 22.91 20.39
C TYR A 76 -11.50 22.66 20.10
N THR A 77 -12.03 23.36 19.10
CA THR A 77 -13.42 23.21 18.65
C THR A 77 -13.41 22.78 17.20
N THR A 78 -14.07 21.68 16.89
CA THR A 78 -14.19 21.19 15.51
C THR A 78 -15.06 22.15 14.68
N ARG A 79 -14.95 22.09 13.35
CA ARG A 79 -15.79 22.91 12.44
C ARG A 79 -17.28 22.71 12.67
N GLY A 80 -17.70 21.50 13.04
CA GLY A 80 -19.10 21.18 13.41
C GLY A 80 -19.48 21.50 14.86
N GLY A 81 -18.63 22.19 15.62
CA GLY A 81 -18.95 22.71 16.95
C GLY A 81 -18.84 21.68 18.10
N VAL A 82 -18.14 20.57 17.90
CA VAL A 82 -17.79 19.65 18.99
C VAL A 82 -16.55 20.20 19.68
N ARG A 83 -16.60 20.39 21.01
CA ARG A 83 -15.40 20.73 21.78
C ARG A 83 -14.62 19.46 22.07
N VAL A 84 -13.32 19.50 21.86
CA VAL A 84 -12.43 18.37 22.11
C VAL A 84 -11.29 18.84 22.99
N HIS A 85 -11.03 18.09 24.05
CA HIS A 85 -9.84 18.24 24.86
C HIS A 85 -8.91 17.06 24.55
N CYS A 86 -7.67 17.34 24.15
CA CYS A 86 -6.63 16.33 23.99
C CYS A 86 -5.69 16.36 25.20
N ASP A 87 -5.43 15.19 25.79
CA ASP A 87 -4.36 14.96 26.74
C ASP A 87 -3.28 14.10 26.08
N VAL A 88 -2.05 14.62 26.03
CA VAL A 88 -0.90 13.93 25.44
C VAL A 88 0.05 13.52 26.56
N SER A 89 0.30 12.22 26.67
CA SER A 89 1.25 11.62 27.61
C SER A 89 2.41 10.97 26.86
N GLU A 90 3.65 11.33 27.19
CA GLU A 90 4.85 10.64 26.69
C GLU A 90 5.01 9.29 27.41
N LEU A 91 5.47 8.27 26.68
CA LEU A 91 5.65 6.91 27.17
C LEU A 91 7.14 6.56 27.18
N GLU A 92 7.67 6.13 28.32
CA GLU A 92 9.08 5.73 28.47
C GLU A 92 9.40 4.40 27.78
N ASP A 93 8.45 3.46 27.79
CA ASP A 93 8.53 2.17 27.11
C ASP A 93 7.44 2.07 26.05
N ALA A 94 7.84 2.09 24.78
CA ALA A 94 6.95 1.95 23.64
C ALA A 94 6.49 0.50 23.40
N GLN A 95 7.27 -0.48 23.84
CA GLN A 95 7.07 -1.88 23.48
C GLN A 95 5.92 -2.50 24.26
N LYS A 96 5.85 -2.26 25.57
CA LYS A 96 4.76 -2.80 26.41
C LYS A 96 3.36 -2.34 25.95
N PRO A 97 3.07 -1.04 25.76
CA PRO A 97 1.77 -0.58 25.27
C PRO A 97 1.45 -1.11 23.87
N TYR A 98 2.47 -1.29 23.02
CA TYR A 98 2.32 -1.90 21.70
C TYR A 98 1.84 -3.36 21.82
N ASP A 99 2.52 -4.18 22.62
CA ASP A 99 2.18 -5.60 22.78
C ASP A 99 0.80 -5.77 23.42
N GLU A 100 0.49 -4.96 24.44
CA GLU A 100 -0.83 -4.93 25.09
C GLU A 100 -1.94 -4.55 24.09
N LEU A 101 -1.71 -3.57 23.21
CA LEU A 101 -2.68 -3.19 22.19
C LEU A 101 -2.89 -4.32 21.16
N VAL A 102 -1.81 -4.92 20.66
CA VAL A 102 -1.88 -6.02 19.70
C VAL A 102 -2.68 -7.20 20.26
N GLU A 103 -2.50 -7.54 21.54
CA GLU A 103 -3.23 -8.63 22.20
C GLU A 103 -4.68 -8.26 22.49
N ARG A 104 -4.96 -7.02 22.91
CA ARG A 104 -6.35 -6.56 23.11
C ARG A 104 -7.19 -6.64 21.84
N LEU A 105 -6.58 -6.46 20.66
CA LEU A 105 -7.28 -6.56 19.37
C LEU A 105 -7.81 -7.96 19.05
N ASP A 106 -7.38 -9.00 19.77
CA ASP A 106 -7.97 -10.34 19.65
C ASP A 106 -9.42 -10.40 20.11
N THR A 107 -9.82 -9.52 21.03
CA THR A 107 -11.18 -9.55 21.62
C THR A 107 -11.90 -8.21 21.58
N HIS A 108 -11.18 -7.10 21.45
CA HIS A 108 -11.73 -5.76 21.40
C HIS A 108 -11.66 -5.18 19.98
N ARG A 109 -12.72 -4.46 19.59
CA ARG A 109 -12.73 -3.71 18.32
C ARG A 109 -11.66 -2.64 18.33
N GLY A 110 -11.01 -2.45 17.19
CA GLY A 110 -9.94 -1.47 17.05
C GLY A 110 -9.06 -1.73 15.85
N CYS A 111 -8.02 -0.93 15.72
CA CYS A 111 -7.05 -1.03 14.64
C CYS A 111 -5.65 -0.77 15.18
N LEU A 112 -4.66 -1.48 14.62
CA LEU A 112 -3.27 -1.09 14.65
C LEU A 112 -2.75 -1.07 13.22
N PHE A 113 -2.11 0.04 12.86
CA PHE A 113 -1.44 0.26 11.60
C PHE A 113 0.04 0.51 11.88
N GLU A 114 0.92 -0.08 11.08
CA GLU A 114 2.35 0.18 11.16
C GLU A 114 3.01 0.19 9.80
N SER A 115 4.05 1.01 9.67
CA SER A 115 5.03 0.87 8.61
C SER A 115 6.31 0.35 9.25
N SER A 116 6.70 -0.88 8.92
CA SER A 116 7.98 -1.48 9.35
C SER A 116 9.08 -1.27 8.31
N TYR A 117 8.75 -0.63 7.18
CA TYR A 117 9.62 -0.38 6.05
C TYR A 117 10.03 1.09 5.99
N GLU A 118 11.26 1.34 5.55
CA GLU A 118 11.77 2.70 5.35
C GLU A 118 12.30 2.82 3.93
N PHE A 119 11.81 3.84 3.23
CA PHE A 119 12.30 4.22 1.92
C PHE A 119 12.38 5.75 1.88
N PRO A 120 13.58 6.33 1.71
CA PRO A 120 13.77 7.78 1.78
C PRO A 120 12.80 8.55 0.87
N GLY A 121 12.10 9.52 1.46
CA GLY A 121 11.12 10.35 0.73
C GLY A 121 9.81 9.65 0.37
N ARG A 122 9.56 8.41 0.82
CA ARG A 122 8.30 7.67 0.55
C ARG A 122 7.68 7.03 1.79
N TYR A 123 8.47 6.28 2.57
CA TYR A 123 7.98 5.55 3.74
C TYR A 123 8.88 5.82 4.95
N ALA A 124 8.27 6.08 6.08
CA ALA A 124 8.92 6.11 7.39
C ALA A 124 8.48 4.91 8.23
N ARG A 125 9.25 4.60 9.27
CA ARG A 125 8.86 3.60 10.27
C ARG A 125 8.05 4.24 11.40
N TRP A 126 6.85 3.74 11.63
CA TRP A 126 5.94 4.23 12.65
C TRP A 126 4.88 3.18 12.98
N THR A 127 4.22 3.37 14.12
CA THR A 127 3.05 2.61 14.53
C THR A 127 1.99 3.56 15.07
N MET A 128 0.72 3.30 14.74
CA MET A 128 -0.41 3.94 15.41
C MET A 128 -1.53 2.92 15.62
N GLY A 129 -2.27 3.05 16.71
CA GLY A 129 -3.43 2.20 16.91
C GLY A 129 -4.24 2.56 18.15
N PHE A 130 -5.36 1.88 18.27
CA PHE A 130 -6.37 2.08 19.31
C PHE A 130 -7.23 0.83 19.47
N CYS A 131 -7.93 0.76 20.59
CA CYS A 131 -8.98 -0.21 20.85
C CYS A 131 -10.13 0.46 21.61
N ASP A 132 -11.29 -0.18 21.59
CA ASP A 132 -12.53 0.32 22.21
C ASP A 132 -12.99 1.72 21.71
N PRO A 133 -13.00 1.98 20.38
CA PRO A 133 -13.40 3.27 19.84
C PRO A 133 -14.85 3.61 20.20
N PRO A 134 -15.19 4.89 20.49
CA PRO A 134 -16.56 5.31 20.78
C PRO A 134 -17.59 5.06 19.68
N LEU A 135 -17.25 5.31 18.41
CA LEU A 135 -18.18 5.15 17.29
C LEU A 135 -17.63 4.22 16.21
N VAL A 136 -18.55 3.58 15.49
CA VAL A 136 -18.29 2.91 14.22
C VAL A 136 -19.30 3.34 13.16
N LEU A 137 -18.81 3.58 11.94
CA LEU A 137 -19.59 3.65 10.70
C LEU A 137 -19.41 2.35 9.94
N GLU A 138 -20.49 1.61 9.74
CA GLU A 138 -20.54 0.41 8.91
C GLU A 138 -21.41 0.68 7.68
N SER A 139 -21.03 0.15 6.50
CA SER A 139 -21.90 0.18 5.33
C SER A 139 -21.96 -1.16 4.61
N THR A 140 -23.11 -1.42 4.01
CA THR A 140 -23.36 -2.54 3.10
C THR A 140 -24.15 -1.97 1.92
N ARG A 141 -23.55 -2.01 0.74
CA ARG A 141 -24.07 -1.33 -0.46
C ARG A 141 -24.32 0.15 -0.14
N ARG A 142 -25.54 0.64 -0.31
CA ARG A 142 -25.91 2.03 -0.04
C ARG A 142 -26.48 2.24 1.36
N ASP A 143 -26.68 1.18 2.12
CA ASP A 143 -27.17 1.26 3.50
C ASP A 143 -25.99 1.43 4.44
N PHE A 144 -26.19 2.22 5.50
CA PHE A 144 -25.19 2.45 6.51
C PHE A 144 -25.78 2.49 7.92
N VAL A 145 -24.92 2.20 8.89
CA VAL A 145 -25.23 2.25 10.31
C VAL A 145 -24.09 2.97 11.02
N ILE A 146 -24.42 3.96 11.85
CA ILE A 146 -23.49 4.59 12.78
C ILE A 146 -23.91 4.19 14.19
N SER A 147 -23.04 3.49 14.89
CA SER A 147 -23.33 2.96 16.23
C SER A 147 -22.35 3.49 17.27
N ALA A 148 -22.86 3.85 18.44
CA ALA A 148 -22.08 4.00 19.65
C ALA A 148 -21.71 2.62 20.20
N LEU A 149 -20.41 2.39 20.37
CA LEU A 149 -19.88 1.13 20.89
C LEU A 149 -19.73 1.14 22.42
N ASN A 150 -19.82 2.31 23.03
CA ASN A 150 -19.80 2.53 24.47
C ASN A 150 -20.54 3.84 24.82
N SER A 151 -20.67 4.13 26.13
CA SER A 151 -21.33 5.34 26.63
C SER A 151 -20.73 6.66 26.11
N ARG A 152 -19.47 6.66 25.69
CA ARG A 152 -18.78 7.85 25.14
C ARG A 152 -19.26 8.12 23.72
N GLY A 153 -19.53 7.08 22.95
CA GLY A 153 -20.14 7.19 21.62
C GLY A 153 -21.55 7.80 21.65
N GLU A 154 -22.35 7.48 22.67
CA GLU A 154 -23.71 8.02 22.82
C GLU A 154 -23.72 9.56 22.95
N VAL A 155 -22.65 10.15 23.48
CA VAL A 155 -22.48 11.62 23.54
C VAL A 155 -22.35 12.23 22.15
N LEU A 156 -21.78 11.50 21.19
CA LEU A 156 -21.48 11.96 19.83
C LEU A 156 -22.62 11.72 18.83
N ILE A 157 -23.49 10.72 19.07
CA ILE A 157 -24.63 10.41 18.20
C ILE A 157 -25.51 11.63 17.89
N PRO A 158 -25.87 12.51 18.85
CA PRO A 158 -26.64 13.72 18.55
C PRO A 158 -25.92 14.69 17.61
N ALA A 159 -24.59 14.80 17.70
CA ALA A 159 -23.80 15.66 16.82
C ALA A 159 -23.82 15.11 15.39
N VAL A 160 -23.56 13.80 15.23
CA VAL A 160 -23.61 13.11 13.95
C VAL A 160 -24.99 13.21 13.31
N HIS A 161 -26.05 12.90 14.05
CA HIS A 161 -27.41 12.99 13.56
C HIS A 161 -27.77 14.41 13.10
N SER A 162 -27.28 15.45 13.79
CA SER A 162 -27.57 16.84 13.43
C SER A 162 -27.04 17.25 12.05
N VAL A 163 -25.88 16.71 11.64
CA VAL A 163 -25.29 17.01 10.33
C VAL A 163 -25.90 16.13 9.23
N LEU A 164 -26.31 14.90 9.56
CA LEU A 164 -26.87 13.97 8.57
C LEU A 164 -28.37 14.20 8.29
N LYS A 165 -29.15 14.72 9.26
CA LYS A 165 -30.62 14.80 9.18
C LYS A 165 -31.13 15.45 7.89
N ASP A 166 -30.49 16.52 7.46
CA ASP A 166 -30.90 17.31 6.29
C ASP A 166 -29.90 17.17 5.12
N HIS A 167 -29.06 16.12 5.15
CA HIS A 167 -28.02 15.93 4.15
C HIS A 167 -28.61 15.44 2.81
N THR A 168 -28.35 16.19 1.74
CA THR A 168 -28.97 16.01 0.41
C THR A 168 -28.72 14.63 -0.21
N ALA A 169 -27.52 14.06 0.03
CA ALA A 169 -27.15 12.74 -0.48
C ALA A 169 -27.97 11.58 0.11
N LEU A 170 -28.71 11.79 1.21
CA LEU A 170 -29.41 10.71 1.90
C LEU A 170 -30.83 10.52 1.38
N LEU A 171 -31.18 9.25 1.21
CA LEU A 171 -32.54 8.82 0.88
C LEU A 171 -33.37 8.61 2.14
N THR A 172 -32.78 7.94 3.13
CA THR A 172 -33.38 7.72 4.45
C THR A 172 -32.37 8.01 5.55
N LEU A 173 -32.87 8.49 6.69
CA LEU A 173 -32.13 8.58 7.94
C LEU A 173 -33.10 8.36 9.10
N GLN A 174 -32.74 7.50 10.03
CA GLN A 174 -33.51 7.17 11.22
C GLN A 174 -32.59 7.09 12.44
N LEU A 175 -32.96 7.77 13.50
CA LEU A 175 -32.37 7.60 14.82
C LEU A 175 -33.12 6.46 15.52
N GLU A 176 -32.60 5.23 15.44
CA GLU A 176 -33.25 4.04 16.00
C GLU A 176 -33.20 4.04 17.54
N SER A 177 -32.14 4.60 18.11
CA SER A 177 -31.96 4.73 19.55
C SER A 177 -30.98 5.87 19.87
N ALA A 178 -30.73 6.14 21.15
CA ALA A 178 -29.68 7.07 21.58
C ALA A 178 -28.26 6.63 21.13
N ALA A 179 -28.09 5.37 20.75
CA ALA A 179 -26.82 4.75 20.39
C ALA A 179 -26.69 4.38 18.91
N CYS A 180 -27.73 4.57 18.07
CA CYS A 180 -27.71 4.04 16.71
C CYS A 180 -28.46 4.93 15.70
N ILE A 181 -27.79 5.23 14.60
CA ILE A 181 -28.35 5.89 13.41
C ILE A 181 -28.28 4.91 12.25
N ARG A 182 -29.39 4.74 11.53
CA ARG A 182 -29.43 4.03 10.25
C ARG A 182 -29.81 4.97 9.12
N GLY A 183 -29.27 4.73 7.94
CA GLY A 183 -29.67 5.46 6.77
C GLY A 183 -29.31 4.74 5.48
N SER A 184 -29.74 5.33 4.38
CA SER A 184 -29.39 4.89 3.04
C SER A 184 -29.03 6.09 2.17
N VAL A 185 -28.05 5.90 1.30
CA VAL A 185 -27.62 6.92 0.35
C VAL A 185 -28.45 6.82 -0.92
N ARG A 186 -28.79 7.98 -1.51
CA ARG A 186 -29.50 8.05 -2.80
C ARG A 186 -28.72 7.33 -3.90
N PRO A 187 -29.41 6.71 -4.88
CA PRO A 187 -28.75 6.23 -6.09
C PRO A 187 -28.21 7.38 -6.93
N VAL A 188 -27.34 7.05 -7.88
CA VAL A 188 -26.71 7.97 -8.83
C VAL A 188 -27.75 8.71 -9.68
N GLU A 189 -27.55 10.02 -9.89
CA GLU A 189 -28.30 10.80 -10.88
C GLU A 189 -27.85 10.46 -12.29
N THR A 190 -28.78 10.34 -13.24
CA THR A 190 -28.54 9.75 -14.57
C THR A 190 -27.66 10.59 -15.51
N SER A 191 -27.22 11.79 -15.13
CA SER A 191 -26.29 12.58 -15.92
C SER A 191 -25.33 13.37 -15.01
N PHE A 192 -24.04 13.04 -15.10
CA PHE A 192 -22.95 13.80 -14.49
C PHE A 192 -21.78 13.89 -15.49
N THR A 193 -20.90 14.88 -15.31
CA THR A 193 -19.64 14.94 -16.07
C THR A 193 -18.59 14.04 -15.42
N GLU A 194 -17.66 13.48 -16.19
CA GLU A 194 -16.63 12.59 -15.64
C GLU A 194 -15.76 13.25 -14.55
N GLU A 195 -15.66 14.58 -14.58
CA GLU A 195 -15.02 15.41 -13.56
C GLU A 195 -15.77 15.44 -12.22
N GLU A 196 -17.09 15.21 -12.24
CA GLU A 196 -17.97 15.15 -11.07
C GLU A 196 -18.20 13.71 -10.57
N ARG A 197 -17.57 12.70 -11.19
CA ARG A 197 -17.75 11.28 -10.84
C ARG A 197 -17.52 11.02 -9.35
N SER A 198 -16.51 11.63 -8.73
CA SER A 198 -16.19 11.48 -7.30
C SER A 198 -17.12 12.25 -6.35
N ARG A 199 -18.00 13.11 -6.90
CA ARG A 199 -19.01 13.89 -6.16
C ARG A 199 -20.38 13.24 -6.16
N GLN A 200 -20.56 12.13 -6.89
CA GLN A 200 -21.78 11.34 -6.85
C GLN A 200 -22.13 10.88 -5.43
N PHE A 201 -23.45 10.78 -5.17
CA PHE A 201 -23.95 10.25 -3.91
C PHE A 201 -23.52 8.80 -3.71
N SER A 202 -22.75 8.59 -2.65
CA SER A 202 -22.21 7.31 -2.21
C SER A 202 -22.00 7.36 -0.70
N ILE A 203 -21.58 6.25 -0.09
CA ILE A 203 -21.20 6.23 1.33
C ILE A 203 -20.15 7.29 1.69
N PHE A 204 -19.31 7.68 0.73
CA PHE A 204 -18.32 8.75 0.91
C PHE A 204 -18.95 10.13 1.12
N SER A 205 -20.22 10.33 0.77
CA SER A 205 -20.97 11.53 1.19
C SER A 205 -21.17 11.57 2.70
N VAL A 206 -21.42 10.42 3.33
CA VAL A 206 -21.49 10.30 4.81
C VAL A 206 -20.12 10.50 5.42
N VAL A 207 -19.07 9.88 4.84
CA VAL A 207 -17.69 10.07 5.31
C VAL A 207 -17.29 11.55 5.27
N ARG A 208 -17.55 12.26 4.15
CA ARG A 208 -17.31 13.70 4.04
C ARG A 208 -18.07 14.52 5.09
N ALA A 209 -19.34 14.20 5.34
CA ALA A 209 -20.13 14.88 6.35
C ALA A 209 -19.56 14.70 7.77
N LEU A 210 -19.05 13.51 8.08
CA LEU A 210 -18.36 13.23 9.35
C LEU A 210 -17.00 13.94 9.43
N THR A 211 -16.23 13.93 8.35
CA THR A 211 -14.95 14.65 8.25
C THR A 211 -15.13 16.15 8.46
N GLU A 212 -16.20 16.74 7.93
CA GLU A 212 -16.50 18.16 8.15
C GLU A 212 -17.01 18.45 9.56
N LEU A 213 -17.87 17.57 10.12
CA LEU A 213 -18.34 17.70 11.51
C LEU A 213 -17.17 17.73 12.51
N PHE A 214 -16.22 16.82 12.36
CA PHE A 214 -15.08 16.70 13.26
C PHE A 214 -13.82 17.42 12.78
N GLY A 215 -13.91 18.19 11.68
CA GLY A 215 -12.79 18.87 11.04
C GLY A 215 -11.97 19.69 12.02
N CYS A 216 -10.66 19.45 12.05
CA CYS A 216 -9.69 20.15 12.90
C CYS A 216 -8.30 20.14 12.25
N ASP A 217 -7.75 21.32 11.97
CA ASP A 217 -6.45 21.46 11.31
C ASP A 217 -5.28 21.27 12.28
N ASP A 218 -5.52 21.47 13.58
CA ASP A 218 -4.50 21.45 14.63
C ASP A 218 -4.28 20.05 15.24
N GLU A 219 -5.16 19.07 14.95
CA GLU A 219 -5.02 17.71 15.47
C GLU A 219 -4.97 16.61 14.39
N PRO A 220 -3.76 16.21 13.95
CA PRO A 220 -3.59 15.32 12.80
C PRO A 220 -3.89 13.84 13.07
N GLN A 221 -4.15 13.46 14.32
CA GLN A 221 -4.41 12.08 14.74
C GLN A 221 -5.91 11.80 14.80
N LEU A 222 -6.75 12.83 14.90
CA LEU A 222 -8.19 12.62 14.95
C LEU A 222 -8.72 12.36 13.54
N GLY A 223 -9.50 11.30 13.38
CA GLY A 223 -9.97 10.86 12.07
C GLY A 223 -10.82 9.60 12.13
N LEU A 224 -11.13 9.07 10.96
CA LEU A 224 -11.83 7.81 10.76
C LEU A 224 -10.86 6.73 10.29
N TYR A 225 -10.82 5.60 10.98
CA TYR A 225 -9.81 4.55 10.80
C TYR A 225 -10.46 3.20 10.53
N GLY A 226 -9.96 2.45 9.55
CA GLY A 226 -10.45 1.09 9.31
C GLY A 226 -10.25 0.63 7.87
N SER A 227 -11.31 0.06 7.30
CA SER A 227 -11.26 -0.73 6.07
C SER A 227 -12.33 -0.34 5.06
N PHE A 228 -11.95 -0.40 3.79
CA PHE A 228 -12.73 -0.08 2.60
C PHE A 228 -12.77 -1.33 1.71
N GLY A 229 -13.95 -1.91 1.51
CA GLY A 229 -14.15 -3.13 0.73
C GLY A 229 -14.21 -2.88 -0.77
N TYR A 230 -13.87 -3.89 -1.56
CA TYR A 230 -13.80 -3.80 -3.02
C TYR A 230 -15.13 -3.36 -3.66
N ASP A 231 -16.25 -3.84 -3.12
CA ASP A 231 -17.60 -3.61 -3.65
C ASP A 231 -18.07 -2.14 -3.53
N LEU A 232 -17.33 -1.28 -2.82
CA LEU A 232 -17.56 0.17 -2.83
C LEU A 232 -17.58 0.76 -4.26
N THR A 233 -16.83 0.16 -5.19
CA THR A 233 -16.77 0.57 -6.60
C THR A 233 -18.16 0.59 -7.26
N PHE A 234 -19.05 -0.34 -6.89
CA PHE A 234 -20.40 -0.44 -7.48
C PHE A 234 -21.34 0.70 -7.09
N GLN A 235 -20.91 1.58 -6.17
CA GLN A 235 -21.69 2.77 -5.83
C GLN A 235 -21.51 3.91 -6.84
N PHE A 236 -20.48 3.87 -7.68
CA PHE A 236 -20.16 4.95 -8.61
C PHE A 236 -19.63 4.49 -9.97
N GLU A 237 -19.34 3.20 -10.16
CA GLU A 237 -19.08 2.59 -11.46
C GLU A 237 -20.32 1.82 -11.97
N PRO A 238 -20.66 1.92 -13.26
CA PRO A 238 -21.82 1.25 -13.86
C PRO A 238 -21.54 -0.24 -14.15
N VAL A 239 -21.12 -0.99 -13.14
CA VAL A 239 -20.86 -2.43 -13.23
C VAL A 239 -22.15 -3.18 -12.96
N ARG A 240 -22.47 -4.15 -13.82
CA ARG A 240 -23.60 -5.05 -13.62
C ARG A 240 -23.20 -6.15 -12.63
N PRO A 241 -23.85 -6.27 -11.46
CA PRO A 241 -23.60 -7.36 -10.53
C PRO A 241 -23.93 -8.71 -11.18
N PHE A 242 -23.03 -9.67 -11.03
CA PHE A 242 -23.16 -11.05 -11.51
C PHE A 242 -23.07 -12.04 -10.34
N GLN A 243 -22.19 -11.78 -9.37
CA GLN A 243 -21.94 -12.64 -8.23
C GLN A 243 -22.98 -12.45 -7.13
N GLN A 244 -23.31 -13.53 -6.44
CA GLN A 244 -24.15 -13.49 -5.25
C GLN A 244 -23.34 -13.02 -4.04
N ARG A 245 -23.83 -11.99 -3.36
CA ARG A 245 -23.23 -11.44 -2.14
C ARG A 245 -23.99 -11.90 -0.91
N ASP A 246 -23.26 -12.21 0.14
CA ASP A 246 -23.83 -12.47 1.46
C ASP A 246 -24.46 -11.17 2.01
N LEU A 247 -25.61 -11.27 2.67
CA LEU A 247 -26.28 -10.11 3.28
C LEU A 247 -25.50 -9.54 4.47
N SER A 248 -24.63 -10.33 5.08
CA SER A 248 -23.72 -9.94 6.15
C SER A 248 -22.42 -9.30 5.66
N GLN A 249 -22.17 -9.27 4.34
CA GLN A 249 -21.01 -8.61 3.76
C GLN A 249 -21.04 -7.12 4.09
N ARG A 250 -19.90 -6.59 4.52
CA ARG A 250 -19.70 -5.16 4.79
C ARG A 250 -18.73 -4.61 3.76
N ASP A 251 -19.01 -3.41 3.28
CA ASP A 251 -18.21 -2.71 2.28
C ASP A 251 -17.39 -1.57 2.90
N LEU A 252 -17.76 -1.12 4.10
CA LEU A 252 -17.02 -0.10 4.84
C LEU A 252 -17.14 -0.37 6.34
N VAL A 253 -16.02 -0.28 7.06
CA VAL A 253 -16.01 -0.22 8.53
C VAL A 253 -14.96 0.82 8.93
N LEU A 254 -15.41 1.93 9.50
CA LEU A 254 -14.56 3.01 9.97
C LEU A 254 -14.89 3.34 11.43
N TYR A 255 -13.86 3.45 12.27
CA TYR A 255 -13.96 3.79 13.67
C TYR A 255 -13.57 5.24 13.92
N LEU A 256 -14.25 5.88 14.88
CA LEU A 256 -13.80 7.12 15.50
C LEU A 256 -13.22 6.76 16.88
N PRO A 257 -11.88 6.71 17.03
CA PRO A 257 -11.21 6.49 18.30
C PRO A 257 -11.09 7.75 19.17
N ASP A 258 -10.87 7.53 20.46
CA ASP A 258 -10.66 8.58 21.47
C ASP A 258 -9.51 8.31 22.44
N GLU A 259 -8.76 7.24 22.19
CA GLU A 259 -7.48 6.93 22.78
C GLU A 259 -6.58 6.36 21.68
N PHE A 260 -5.35 6.86 21.57
CA PHE A 260 -4.37 6.40 20.60
C PHE A 260 -3.04 6.10 21.26
N LEU A 261 -2.39 5.07 20.75
CA LEU A 261 -0.96 4.86 20.84
C LEU A 261 -0.32 5.34 19.52
N VAL A 262 0.68 6.21 19.60
CA VAL A 262 1.48 6.63 18.44
C VAL A 262 2.96 6.45 18.78
N ILE A 263 3.66 5.69 17.94
CA ILE A 263 5.09 5.39 18.10
C ILE A 263 5.79 5.83 16.82
N ASP A 264 6.75 6.74 16.96
CA ASP A 264 7.70 7.07 15.90
C ASP A 264 9.03 6.38 16.22
N ILE A 265 9.38 5.43 15.35
CA ILE A 265 10.56 4.58 15.53
C ILE A 265 11.84 5.36 15.21
N HIS A 266 11.76 6.38 14.35
CA HIS A 266 12.90 7.20 13.97
C HIS A 266 13.31 8.16 15.08
N SER A 267 12.35 8.90 15.64
CA SER A 267 12.59 9.78 16.78
C SER A 267 12.68 9.05 18.13
N ARG A 268 12.33 7.75 18.17
CA ARG A 268 12.23 6.92 19.38
C ARG A 268 11.28 7.52 20.42
N THR A 269 10.19 8.11 19.95
CA THR A 269 9.16 8.70 20.81
C THR A 269 7.88 7.87 20.76
N ALA A 270 7.26 7.64 21.91
CA ALA A 270 5.97 7.00 22.00
C ALA A 270 5.04 7.88 22.84
N ARG A 271 3.81 8.04 22.37
CA ARG A 271 2.79 8.89 23.00
C ARG A 271 1.47 8.16 23.10
N SER A 272 0.79 8.39 24.22
CA SER A 272 -0.63 8.13 24.37
C SER A 272 -1.40 9.45 24.21
N LEU A 273 -2.40 9.46 23.35
CA LEU A 273 -3.30 10.60 23.16
C LEU A 273 -4.69 10.22 23.62
N LYS A 274 -5.31 11.02 24.48
CA LYS A 274 -6.65 10.79 25.00
C LYS A 274 -7.53 11.99 24.66
N TYR A 275 -8.66 11.73 24.04
CA TYR A 275 -9.62 12.76 23.65
C TYR A 275 -10.84 12.72 24.56
N GLU A 276 -11.30 13.89 24.99
CA GLU A 276 -12.59 14.09 25.63
C GLU A 276 -13.46 14.98 24.75
N PHE A 277 -14.63 14.48 24.37
CA PHE A 277 -15.58 15.21 23.52
C PHE A 277 -16.67 15.86 24.36
N THR A 278 -17.11 17.04 23.95
CA THR A 278 -18.27 17.71 24.53
C THR A 278 -19.14 18.30 23.43
N TYR A 279 -20.42 17.96 23.45
CA TYR A 279 -21.42 18.49 22.52
C TYR A 279 -22.69 18.90 23.29
N LYS A 280 -23.16 20.14 23.07
CA LYS A 280 -24.35 20.71 23.71
C LYS A 280 -24.43 20.49 25.23
N GLY A 281 -23.30 20.64 25.92
CA GLY A 281 -23.21 20.54 27.38
C GLY A 281 -23.11 19.11 27.94
N LYS A 282 -23.19 18.07 27.11
CA LYS A 282 -22.85 16.69 27.49
C LYS A 282 -21.43 16.37 27.04
N GLY A 283 -20.64 15.77 27.92
CA GLY A 283 -19.25 15.43 27.62
C GLY A 283 -18.91 14.01 28.02
N THR A 284 -17.78 13.53 27.51
CA THR A 284 -17.26 12.18 27.80
C THR A 284 -16.39 12.12 29.05
N LEU A 285 -16.02 13.27 29.64
CA LEU A 285 -15.18 13.32 30.83
C LEU A 285 -15.81 12.52 31.98
N GLY A 286 -15.04 11.58 32.54
CA GLY A 286 -15.49 10.68 33.61
C GLY A 286 -16.21 9.42 33.14
N LEU A 287 -16.49 9.27 31.84
CA LEU A 287 -17.03 8.03 31.26
C LEU A 287 -15.90 7.04 30.93
N PRO A 288 -16.11 5.72 31.12
CA PRO A 288 -15.09 4.69 30.88
C PRO A 288 -14.80 4.49 29.39
N ARG A 289 -13.52 4.29 29.05
CA ARG A 289 -13.02 3.91 27.70
C ARG A 289 -12.96 2.38 27.55
N VAL A 290 -14.09 1.73 27.81
CA VAL A 290 -14.19 0.26 27.75
C VAL A 290 -15.26 -0.11 26.75
N GLY A 291 -14.93 -1.01 25.83
CA GLY A 291 -15.84 -1.56 24.83
C GLY A 291 -16.23 -3.00 25.15
N ALA A 292 -17.14 -3.53 24.34
CA ALA A 292 -17.51 -4.94 24.41
C ALA A 292 -16.34 -5.83 23.97
N SER A 293 -16.07 -6.87 24.76
CA SER A 293 -15.10 -7.91 24.43
C SER A 293 -15.82 -9.13 23.87
N GLU A 294 -15.34 -9.65 22.74
CA GLU A 294 -15.81 -10.87 22.09
C GLU A 294 -14.65 -11.85 21.98
N ALA A 295 -14.74 -13.02 22.59
CA ALA A 295 -13.63 -13.97 22.57
C ALA A 295 -13.39 -14.54 21.16
N TYR A 296 -12.13 -14.59 20.73
CA TYR A 296 -11.75 -15.30 19.53
C TYR A 296 -12.01 -16.82 19.68
N SER A 297 -12.73 -17.40 18.72
CA SER A 297 -13.01 -18.84 18.69
C SER A 297 -12.60 -19.43 17.33
N PRO A 298 -11.59 -20.32 17.29
CA PRO A 298 -11.19 -20.97 16.05
C PRO A 298 -12.20 -22.04 15.64
N LYS A 299 -12.46 -22.18 14.33
CA LYS A 299 -13.29 -23.28 13.81
C LYS A 299 -12.49 -24.56 13.63
N ALA A 300 -13.14 -25.71 13.82
CA ALA A 300 -12.53 -27.00 13.57
C ALA A 300 -12.34 -27.23 12.07
N GLU A 301 -11.32 -28.02 11.70
CA GLU A 301 -11.01 -28.31 10.29
C GLU A 301 -12.19 -28.99 9.57
N SER A 302 -12.98 -29.81 10.28
CA SER A 302 -14.18 -30.47 9.76
C SER A 302 -15.31 -29.51 9.37
N GLU A 303 -15.25 -28.26 9.79
CA GLU A 303 -16.28 -27.23 9.57
C GLU A 303 -15.87 -26.20 8.52
N LEU A 304 -14.71 -26.39 7.90
CA LEU A 304 -14.19 -25.47 6.89
C LEU A 304 -14.94 -25.65 5.56
N PRO A 305 -15.14 -24.55 4.80
CA PRO A 305 -15.53 -24.65 3.41
C PRO A 305 -14.38 -25.27 2.59
N ALA A 306 -14.56 -25.36 1.26
CA ALA A 306 -13.51 -25.82 0.37
C ALA A 306 -12.20 -25.04 0.60
N ARG A 307 -11.08 -25.79 0.73
CA ARG A 307 -9.73 -25.24 0.95
C ARG A 307 -9.27 -24.31 -0.18
N ARG A 308 -9.87 -24.41 -1.36
CA ARG A 308 -9.61 -23.56 -2.52
C ARG A 308 -10.92 -23.39 -3.29
N ASP A 309 -11.19 -22.20 -3.81
CA ASP A 309 -12.37 -21.91 -4.63
C ASP A 309 -12.19 -22.26 -6.12
N HIS A 310 -10.99 -22.71 -6.51
CA HIS A 310 -10.65 -23.22 -7.84
C HIS A 310 -10.03 -24.61 -7.74
N SER A 311 -10.42 -25.50 -8.65
CA SER A 311 -9.70 -26.76 -8.90
C SER A 311 -8.41 -26.51 -9.71
N ALA A 312 -7.45 -27.44 -9.66
CA ALA A 312 -6.20 -27.31 -10.42
C ALA A 312 -6.49 -27.15 -11.92
N GLY A 313 -5.87 -26.14 -12.56
CA GLY A 313 -6.09 -25.78 -13.96
C GLY A 313 -7.35 -24.99 -14.24
N GLU A 314 -8.21 -24.75 -13.24
CA GLU A 314 -9.41 -23.93 -13.41
C GLU A 314 -9.07 -22.44 -13.52
N PHE A 315 -8.10 -21.96 -12.76
CA PHE A 315 -7.60 -20.60 -12.90
C PHE A 315 -6.97 -20.40 -14.29
N ALA A 316 -6.18 -21.36 -14.77
CA ALA A 316 -5.60 -21.34 -16.10
C ALA A 316 -6.65 -21.22 -17.23
N LYS A 317 -7.83 -21.86 -17.09
CA LYS A 317 -8.94 -21.68 -18.04
C LYS A 317 -9.47 -20.24 -18.06
N LYS A 318 -9.48 -19.55 -16.93
CA LYS A 318 -9.88 -18.13 -16.85
C LYS A 318 -8.84 -17.22 -17.51
N VAL A 319 -7.55 -17.57 -17.43
CA VAL A 319 -6.49 -16.89 -18.21
C VAL A 319 -6.75 -17.02 -19.70
N LEU A 320 -7.05 -18.24 -20.19
CA LEU A 320 -7.41 -18.45 -21.59
C LEU A 320 -8.63 -17.63 -22.02
N ARG A 321 -9.63 -17.50 -21.14
CA ARG A 321 -10.80 -16.66 -21.40
C ARG A 321 -10.44 -15.17 -21.52
N ALA A 322 -9.59 -14.65 -20.62
CA ALA A 322 -9.10 -13.27 -20.69
C ALA A 322 -8.31 -13.00 -21.99
N LYS A 323 -7.54 -13.99 -22.47
CA LYS A 323 -6.83 -13.89 -23.76
C LYS A 323 -7.75 -13.70 -24.95
N GLU A 324 -8.95 -14.24 -24.95
CA GLU A 324 -9.94 -13.95 -26.00
C GLU A 324 -10.42 -12.49 -25.97
N GLU A 325 -10.55 -11.90 -24.78
CA GLU A 325 -10.93 -10.48 -24.64
C GLU A 325 -9.78 -9.54 -25.04
N PHE A 326 -8.53 -9.92 -24.78
CA PHE A 326 -7.35 -9.19 -25.28
C PHE A 326 -7.29 -9.18 -26.81
N LYS A 327 -7.60 -10.30 -27.48
CA LYS A 327 -7.58 -10.39 -28.96
C LYS A 327 -8.54 -9.42 -29.64
N VAL A 328 -9.69 -9.17 -29.03
CA VAL A 328 -10.72 -8.28 -29.58
C VAL A 328 -10.59 -6.84 -29.08
N GLY A 329 -9.62 -6.56 -28.20
CA GLY A 329 -9.31 -5.21 -27.69
C GLY A 329 -10.23 -4.74 -26.57
N ASN A 330 -10.96 -5.64 -25.91
CA ASN A 330 -11.83 -5.30 -24.78
C ASN A 330 -11.02 -5.03 -23.50
N LEU A 331 -9.88 -5.71 -23.37
CA LEU A 331 -8.95 -5.57 -22.25
C LEU A 331 -7.53 -5.35 -22.79
N PHE A 332 -6.69 -4.69 -22.01
CA PHE A 332 -5.23 -4.66 -22.16
C PHE A 332 -4.56 -5.47 -21.05
N GLU A 333 -5.15 -5.39 -19.86
CA GLU A 333 -4.69 -6.04 -18.63
C GLU A 333 -5.90 -6.36 -17.76
N VAL A 334 -5.87 -7.50 -17.06
CA VAL A 334 -6.86 -7.80 -16.00
C VAL A 334 -6.25 -8.63 -14.90
N VAL A 335 -6.61 -8.34 -13.66
CA VAL A 335 -6.11 -9.06 -12.48
C VAL A 335 -7.23 -9.95 -11.97
N LEU A 336 -7.07 -11.26 -12.17
CA LEU A 336 -7.95 -12.26 -11.57
C LEU A 336 -7.31 -12.83 -10.30
N SER A 337 -8.16 -13.32 -9.40
CA SER A 337 -7.75 -13.85 -8.12
C SER A 337 -8.52 -15.11 -7.74
N GLN A 338 -7.93 -15.84 -6.79
CA GLN A 338 -8.51 -17.02 -6.19
C GLN A 338 -8.28 -17.05 -4.68
N THR A 339 -9.14 -17.77 -3.98
CA THR A 339 -9.21 -17.81 -2.52
C THR A 339 -8.78 -19.17 -2.00
N PHE A 340 -7.92 -19.14 -0.99
CA PHE A 340 -7.48 -20.29 -0.21
C PHE A 340 -8.04 -20.18 1.20
N THR A 341 -8.58 -21.27 1.71
CA THR A 341 -9.19 -21.33 3.04
C THR A 341 -8.40 -22.26 3.95
N GLU A 342 -8.11 -21.80 5.16
CA GLU A 342 -7.39 -22.54 6.19
C GLU A 342 -8.10 -22.42 7.55
N PRO A 343 -7.96 -23.42 8.44
CA PRO A 343 -8.29 -23.22 9.84
C PRO A 343 -7.34 -22.19 10.45
N CYS A 344 -7.84 -21.36 11.36
CA CYS A 344 -7.02 -20.39 12.08
C CYS A 344 -7.02 -20.73 13.58
N PRO A 345 -6.25 -21.73 14.04
CA PRO A 345 -6.26 -22.13 15.46
C PRO A 345 -5.59 -21.08 16.37
N GLN A 346 -4.84 -20.14 15.81
CA GLN A 346 -4.13 -19.11 16.54
C GLN A 346 -4.95 -17.81 16.58
N SER A 347 -4.68 -16.97 17.56
CA SER A 347 -5.29 -15.66 17.65
C SER A 347 -4.83 -14.74 16.49
N PRO A 348 -5.67 -13.78 16.06
CA PRO A 348 -5.30 -12.79 15.05
C PRO A 348 -3.98 -12.05 15.36
N SER A 349 -3.74 -11.72 16.64
CA SER A 349 -2.52 -11.08 17.11
C SER A 349 -1.27 -11.92 16.87
N GLU A 350 -1.34 -13.24 17.07
CA GLU A 350 -0.24 -14.15 16.81
C GLU A 350 0.03 -14.28 15.31
N VAL A 351 -1.02 -14.38 14.49
CA VAL A 351 -0.88 -14.35 13.02
C VAL A 351 -0.21 -13.05 12.57
N PHE A 352 -0.61 -11.91 13.15
CA PHE A 352 0.00 -10.61 12.87
C PHE A 352 1.49 -10.56 13.27
N LYS A 353 1.84 -10.98 14.49
CA LYS A 353 3.23 -11.07 14.99
C LYS A 353 4.11 -11.94 14.08
N ARG A 354 3.58 -13.06 13.57
CA ARG A 354 4.28 -13.94 12.61
C ARG A 354 4.45 -13.26 11.25
N LEU A 355 3.37 -12.68 10.74
CA LEU A 355 3.36 -12.03 9.43
C LEU A 355 4.37 -10.88 9.37
N ARG A 356 4.38 -10.03 10.40
CA ARG A 356 5.33 -8.92 10.57
C ARG A 356 6.78 -9.37 10.53
N ARG A 357 7.14 -10.39 11.31
CA ARG A 357 8.51 -10.93 11.35
C ARG A 357 8.96 -11.51 10.01
N ARG A 358 8.03 -12.13 9.28
CA ARG A 358 8.31 -12.80 8.01
C ARG A 358 8.34 -11.81 6.85
N ASN A 359 7.42 -10.85 6.81
CA ASN A 359 7.18 -9.99 5.64
C ASN A 359 7.03 -8.53 6.10
N PRO A 360 8.15 -7.82 6.40
CA PRO A 360 8.08 -6.39 6.68
C PRO A 360 7.50 -5.65 5.47
N SER A 361 6.68 -4.63 5.74
CA SER A 361 5.93 -3.93 4.70
C SER A 361 5.64 -2.47 5.09
N PRO A 362 5.40 -1.59 4.11
CA PRO A 362 4.99 -0.20 4.36
C PRO A 362 3.59 -0.07 4.97
N TYR A 363 2.72 -1.08 4.78
CA TYR A 363 1.35 -1.09 5.32
C TYR A 363 1.06 -2.40 6.05
N GLY A 364 1.58 -2.53 7.27
CA GLY A 364 1.21 -3.58 8.22
C GLY A 364 -0.03 -3.21 9.02
N PHE A 365 -0.92 -4.17 9.26
CA PHE A 365 -2.13 -3.92 10.04
C PHE A 365 -2.71 -5.17 10.70
N ILE A 366 -3.35 -4.94 11.85
CA ILE A 366 -4.34 -5.83 12.47
C ILE A 366 -5.58 -5.00 12.79
N ILE A 367 -6.72 -5.43 12.27
CA ILE A 367 -8.00 -4.72 12.40
C ILE A 367 -9.03 -5.70 12.91
N ASN A 368 -9.60 -5.44 14.07
CA ASN A 368 -10.78 -6.14 14.56
C ASN A 368 -12.01 -5.37 14.10
N LEU A 369 -12.72 -5.95 13.12
CA LEU A 369 -13.94 -5.36 12.52
C LEU A 369 -15.18 -5.64 13.38
N GLY A 370 -15.05 -6.39 14.47
CA GLY A 370 -16.15 -6.94 15.27
C GLY A 370 -16.94 -8.01 14.52
N LYS A 371 -17.85 -8.70 15.22
CA LYS A 371 -18.64 -9.81 14.68
C LYS A 371 -17.71 -10.93 14.20
N THR A 372 -16.76 -11.33 15.06
CA THR A 372 -15.77 -12.38 14.78
C THR A 372 -15.01 -12.22 13.45
N GLU A 373 -14.82 -10.98 12.98
CA GLU A 373 -14.19 -10.66 11.69
C GLU A 373 -12.95 -9.77 11.88
N TYR A 374 -11.84 -10.16 11.24
CA TYR A 374 -10.53 -9.53 11.38
C TYR A 374 -9.82 -9.43 10.03
N LEU A 375 -8.99 -8.40 9.87
CA LEU A 375 -8.02 -8.31 8.80
C LEU A 375 -6.62 -8.24 9.39
N VAL A 376 -5.74 -9.14 8.94
CA VAL A 376 -4.33 -9.17 9.33
C VAL A 376 -3.49 -9.13 8.06
N GLY A 377 -2.71 -8.07 7.86
CA GLY A 377 -2.02 -7.86 6.60
C GLY A 377 -0.66 -7.18 6.71
N ALA A 378 0.11 -7.35 5.64
CA ALA A 378 1.40 -6.72 5.41
C ALA A 378 1.49 -6.32 3.94
N SER A 379 0.73 -5.29 3.58
CA SER A 379 0.56 -4.87 2.20
C SER A 379 1.80 -4.12 1.69
N PRO A 380 2.31 -4.49 0.51
CA PRO A 380 3.45 -3.81 -0.09
C PRO A 380 3.08 -2.48 -0.75
N GLU A 381 1.79 -2.25 -1.04
CA GLU A 381 1.37 -1.22 -2.00
C GLU A 381 0.50 -0.13 -1.36
N MET A 382 0.91 1.12 -1.57
CA MET A 382 0.11 2.30 -1.26
C MET A 382 -1.09 2.36 -2.21
N PHE A 383 -2.29 2.55 -1.67
CA PHE A 383 -3.44 2.87 -2.50
C PHE A 383 -3.43 4.33 -2.89
N VAL A 384 -3.74 5.23 -1.94
CA VAL A 384 -3.67 6.69 -2.13
C VAL A 384 -3.22 7.33 -0.82
N ARG A 385 -2.30 8.29 -0.93
CA ARG A 385 -1.95 9.20 0.16
C ARG A 385 -2.19 10.65 -0.25
N VAL A 386 -2.80 11.44 0.64
CA VAL A 386 -3.03 12.87 0.47
C VAL A 386 -2.51 13.61 1.69
N GLU A 387 -1.58 14.53 1.48
CA GLU A 387 -0.97 15.34 2.53
C GLU A 387 -0.83 16.80 2.08
N HIS A 388 -0.88 17.73 3.04
CA HIS A 388 -0.64 19.15 2.76
C HIS A 388 0.85 19.50 2.89
N ASP A 389 1.44 20.02 1.81
CA ASP A 389 2.81 20.54 1.78
C ASP A 389 2.84 22.02 1.33
N ARG A 390 4.04 22.56 1.06
CA ARG A 390 4.22 23.98 0.67
C ARG A 390 3.55 24.36 -0.66
N LYS A 391 3.31 23.41 -1.56
CA LYS A 391 2.66 23.63 -2.87
C LYS A 391 1.14 23.37 -2.81
N GLY A 392 0.65 22.80 -1.71
CA GLY A 392 -0.77 22.53 -1.44
C GLY A 392 -1.02 21.06 -1.10
N TRP A 393 -2.20 20.57 -1.44
CA TRP A 393 -2.60 19.17 -1.23
C TRP A 393 -1.95 18.26 -2.27
N ARG A 394 -0.95 17.48 -1.85
CA ARG A 394 -0.24 16.49 -2.65
C ARG A 394 -0.98 15.16 -2.58
N CYS A 395 -1.37 14.62 -3.72
CA CYS A 395 -1.88 13.27 -3.90
C CYS A 395 -0.80 12.39 -4.52
N GLU A 396 -0.51 11.25 -3.91
CA GLU A 396 0.50 10.32 -4.42
C GLU A 396 0.09 8.85 -4.30
N THR A 397 0.69 8.05 -5.16
CA THR A 397 0.52 6.60 -5.24
C THR A 397 1.85 5.96 -5.67
N CYS A 398 1.98 4.67 -5.40
CA CYS A 398 3.19 3.90 -5.74
C CYS A 398 2.79 2.60 -6.43
N PRO A 399 2.43 2.62 -7.73
CA PRO A 399 2.14 1.39 -8.46
C PRO A 399 3.32 0.43 -8.42
N ILE A 400 3.04 -0.85 -8.16
CA ILE A 400 4.03 -1.92 -8.08
C ILE A 400 3.73 -2.97 -9.15
N SER A 401 4.77 -3.36 -9.88
CA SER A 401 4.74 -4.54 -10.74
C SER A 401 6.15 -5.12 -10.79
N GLY A 402 6.30 -6.36 -11.26
CA GLY A 402 7.57 -7.07 -11.14
C GLY A 402 7.81 -7.58 -9.73
N THR A 403 7.94 -8.89 -9.60
CA THR A 403 8.37 -9.52 -8.35
C THR A 403 9.43 -10.57 -8.64
N ILE A 404 10.62 -10.41 -8.07
CA ILE A 404 11.66 -11.44 -8.12
C ILE A 404 12.17 -11.75 -6.72
N ARG A 405 12.61 -12.99 -6.49
CA ARG A 405 13.15 -13.41 -5.20
C ARG A 405 14.50 -12.74 -4.94
N ARG A 406 14.78 -12.45 -3.67
CA ARG A 406 16.15 -12.14 -3.21
C ARG A 406 17.09 -13.31 -3.48
N GLY A 407 18.27 -12.99 -4.01
CA GLY A 407 19.37 -13.92 -4.18
C GLY A 407 19.95 -14.36 -2.83
N ARG A 408 20.83 -15.37 -2.85
CA ARG A 408 21.53 -15.83 -1.65
C ARG A 408 22.61 -14.86 -1.20
N ASP A 409 23.08 -14.02 -2.12
CA ASP A 409 24.09 -12.99 -1.89
C ASP A 409 23.84 -11.77 -2.80
N ALA A 410 24.71 -10.76 -2.67
CA ALA A 410 24.61 -9.52 -3.41
C ALA A 410 24.83 -9.67 -4.94
N LEU A 411 25.56 -10.70 -5.38
CA LEU A 411 25.80 -10.95 -6.80
C LEU A 411 24.56 -11.56 -7.44
N GLU A 412 23.94 -12.53 -6.76
CA GLU A 412 22.67 -13.11 -7.20
C GLU A 412 21.54 -12.07 -7.15
N ASP A 413 21.50 -11.21 -6.13
CA ASP A 413 20.59 -10.06 -6.10
C ASP A 413 20.79 -9.14 -7.30
N ALA A 414 22.04 -8.82 -7.67
CA ALA A 414 22.32 -7.96 -8.82
C ALA A 414 21.85 -8.59 -10.15
N GLU A 415 22.03 -9.91 -10.33
CA GLU A 415 21.54 -10.61 -11.53
C GLU A 415 20.00 -10.68 -11.55
N ASN A 416 19.37 -10.91 -10.39
CA ASN A 416 17.91 -10.87 -10.27
C ASN A 416 17.36 -9.47 -10.58
N ILE A 417 17.98 -8.41 -10.06
CA ILE A 417 17.63 -7.01 -10.36
C ILE A 417 17.77 -6.73 -11.87
N LYS A 418 18.85 -7.19 -12.49
CA LYS A 418 19.05 -7.03 -13.92
C LYS A 418 17.99 -7.79 -14.73
N THR A 419 17.61 -8.98 -14.27
CA THR A 419 16.57 -9.81 -14.89
C THR A 419 15.23 -9.10 -14.89
N ILE A 420 14.73 -8.67 -13.72
CA ILE A 420 13.44 -7.96 -13.61
C ILE A 420 13.46 -6.60 -14.34
N LEU A 421 14.60 -5.90 -14.38
CA LEU A 421 14.74 -4.66 -15.16
C LEU A 421 14.79 -4.89 -16.68
N SER A 422 15.15 -6.08 -17.12
CA SER A 422 15.19 -6.43 -18.56
C SER A 422 13.91 -7.12 -19.03
N ASP A 423 13.00 -7.46 -18.11
CA ASP A 423 11.73 -8.11 -18.44
C ASP A 423 10.76 -7.11 -19.06
N LYS A 424 10.39 -7.38 -20.32
CA LYS A 424 9.47 -6.55 -21.09
C LYS A 424 8.02 -6.71 -20.65
N LYS A 425 7.64 -7.86 -20.09
CA LYS A 425 6.29 -8.09 -19.54
C LYS A 425 6.08 -7.17 -18.35
N GLU A 426 6.98 -7.26 -17.37
CA GLU A 426 6.92 -6.47 -16.13
C GLU A 426 7.05 -4.96 -16.41
N GLU A 427 7.87 -4.55 -17.39
CA GLU A 427 7.95 -3.15 -17.83
C GLU A 427 6.63 -2.66 -18.44
N SER A 428 5.97 -3.48 -19.25
CA SER A 428 4.70 -3.14 -19.89
C SER A 428 3.57 -3.03 -18.87
N GLU A 429 3.50 -3.97 -17.93
CA GLU A 429 2.52 -3.98 -16.84
C GLU A 429 2.66 -2.72 -15.98
N LEU A 430 3.87 -2.42 -15.52
CA LEU A 430 4.11 -1.22 -14.71
C LEU A 430 3.78 0.06 -15.48
N THR A 431 4.12 0.12 -16.77
CA THR A 431 3.81 1.28 -17.61
C THR A 431 2.30 1.51 -17.72
N MET A 432 1.52 0.44 -17.90
CA MET A 432 0.05 0.53 -17.95
C MET A 432 -0.52 1.03 -16.63
N CYS A 433 -0.06 0.48 -15.51
CA CYS A 433 -0.45 0.92 -14.17
C CYS A 433 -0.16 2.41 -13.95
N THR A 434 1.05 2.87 -14.30
CA THR A 434 1.46 4.27 -14.16
C THR A 434 0.66 5.21 -15.05
N ASP A 435 0.36 4.83 -16.29
CA ASP A 435 -0.40 5.70 -17.20
C ASP A 435 -1.87 5.84 -16.79
N VAL A 436 -2.50 4.77 -16.29
CA VAL A 436 -3.85 4.85 -15.73
C VAL A 436 -3.86 5.69 -14.45
N ASP A 437 -2.87 5.53 -13.59
CA ASP A 437 -2.73 6.33 -12.37
C ASP A 437 -2.56 7.84 -12.67
N ARG A 438 -1.74 8.19 -13.68
CA ARG A 438 -1.63 9.56 -14.18
C ARG A 438 -2.96 10.09 -14.73
N ASN A 439 -3.71 9.25 -15.44
CA ASN A 439 -5.03 9.59 -15.95
C ASN A 439 -6.03 9.86 -14.82
N ASP A 440 -6.04 9.05 -13.77
CA ASP A 440 -6.90 9.24 -12.60
C ASP A 440 -6.59 10.55 -11.88
N LYS A 441 -5.30 10.83 -11.60
CA LYS A 441 -4.86 12.10 -11.00
C LYS A 441 -5.23 13.30 -11.86
N SER A 442 -5.15 13.19 -13.18
CA SER A 442 -5.43 14.31 -14.10
C SER A 442 -6.86 14.83 -14.01
N ARG A 443 -7.80 14.02 -13.50
CA ARG A 443 -9.20 14.43 -13.27
C ARG A 443 -9.36 15.42 -12.13
N ILE A 444 -8.45 15.39 -11.15
CA ILE A 444 -8.60 16.11 -9.87
C ILE A 444 -7.39 16.99 -9.52
N CYS A 445 -6.28 16.86 -10.23
CA CYS A 445 -5.07 17.63 -9.99
C CYS A 445 -4.99 18.87 -10.89
N ARG A 446 -4.23 19.88 -10.46
CA ARG A 446 -3.88 21.05 -11.26
C ARG A 446 -3.17 20.60 -12.52
N ALA A 447 -3.57 21.14 -13.68
CA ALA A 447 -2.93 20.82 -14.95
C ALA A 447 -1.41 21.07 -14.88
N GLY A 448 -0.62 20.12 -15.37
CA GLY A 448 0.85 20.17 -15.32
C GLY A 448 1.48 19.81 -13.97
N SER A 449 0.69 19.51 -12.93
CA SER A 449 1.22 19.10 -11.62
C SER A 449 1.44 17.58 -11.48
N VAL A 450 0.82 16.77 -12.34
CA VAL A 450 0.97 15.31 -12.32
C VAL A 450 2.34 14.92 -12.87
N SER A 451 3.15 14.24 -12.08
CA SER A 451 4.51 13.86 -12.45
C SER A 451 4.89 12.47 -11.92
N VAL A 452 5.69 11.74 -12.71
CA VAL A 452 6.33 10.49 -12.29
C VAL A 452 7.70 10.86 -11.73
N ILE A 453 7.83 10.86 -10.40
CA ILE A 453 9.05 11.27 -9.69
C ILE A 453 10.00 10.10 -9.42
N GLY A 454 9.51 8.86 -9.57
CA GLY A 454 10.31 7.65 -9.57
C GLY A 454 9.78 6.69 -10.61
N ARG A 455 10.64 6.11 -11.44
CA ARG A 455 10.27 5.12 -12.46
C ARG A 455 11.14 3.87 -12.32
N ARG A 456 10.50 2.69 -12.28
CA ARG A 456 11.11 1.35 -12.16
C ARG A 456 12.16 1.30 -11.04
N GLN A 457 11.88 1.99 -9.93
CA GLN A 457 12.79 2.02 -8.80
C GLN A 457 12.81 0.65 -8.13
N ILE A 458 14.00 0.20 -7.77
CA ILE A 458 14.19 -1.07 -7.09
C ILE A 458 13.89 -0.90 -5.61
N GLU A 459 12.85 -1.59 -5.15
CA GLU A 459 12.57 -1.75 -3.73
C GLU A 459 12.94 -3.16 -3.27
N MET A 460 13.93 -3.23 -2.38
CA MET A 460 14.38 -4.49 -1.80
C MET A 460 13.62 -4.74 -0.50
N TYR A 461 13.00 -5.92 -0.42
CA TYR A 461 12.37 -6.47 0.77
C TYR A 461 13.21 -7.65 1.30
N SER A 462 12.81 -8.22 2.44
CA SER A 462 13.55 -9.33 3.07
C SER A 462 13.65 -10.57 2.17
N ARG A 463 12.60 -10.85 1.37
CA ARG A 463 12.52 -12.03 0.50
C ARG A 463 12.36 -11.72 -0.98
N LEU A 464 11.92 -10.52 -1.31
CA LEU A 464 11.51 -10.14 -2.67
C LEU A 464 12.14 -8.81 -3.07
N ILE A 465 12.19 -8.56 -4.36
CA ILE A 465 12.56 -7.31 -5.00
C ILE A 465 11.39 -6.92 -5.90
N HIS A 466 10.98 -5.65 -5.81
CA HIS A 466 9.89 -5.09 -6.59
C HIS A 466 10.39 -3.93 -7.45
N THR A 467 9.78 -3.73 -8.62
CA THR A 467 9.89 -2.47 -9.36
C THR A 467 8.70 -1.57 -9.04
N VAL A 468 8.99 -0.32 -8.69
CA VAL A 468 7.98 0.62 -8.19
C VAL A 468 8.09 1.94 -8.93
N ASP A 469 6.96 2.43 -9.40
CA ASP A 469 6.82 3.81 -9.87
C ASP A 469 6.27 4.68 -8.73
N HIS A 470 6.56 5.97 -8.75
CA HIS A 470 6.06 6.94 -7.77
C HIS A 470 5.51 8.14 -8.52
N VAL A 471 4.21 8.31 -8.39
CA VAL A 471 3.46 9.33 -9.11
C VAL A 471 2.85 10.29 -8.10
N GLU A 472 3.06 11.58 -8.32
CA GLU A 472 2.44 12.64 -7.53
C GLU A 472 1.62 13.58 -8.40
N GLY A 473 0.66 14.26 -7.80
CA GLY A 473 -0.07 15.38 -8.37
C GLY A 473 -0.55 16.30 -7.25
N TYR A 474 -0.90 17.54 -7.59
CA TYR A 474 -1.41 18.50 -6.62
C TYR A 474 -2.88 18.77 -6.89
N LEU A 475 -3.74 18.54 -5.89
CA LEU A 475 -5.19 18.71 -6.05
C LEU A 475 -5.52 20.13 -6.49
N ARG A 476 -6.48 20.24 -7.43
CA ARG A 476 -7.05 21.53 -7.83
C ARG A 476 -8.04 22.02 -6.78
N ASP A 477 -8.29 23.32 -6.79
CA ASP A 477 -9.20 23.92 -5.82
C ASP A 477 -10.60 23.31 -5.95
N GLY A 478 -11.25 23.06 -4.82
CA GLY A 478 -12.55 22.39 -4.77
C GLY A 478 -12.49 20.86 -4.84
N PHE A 479 -11.31 20.23 -4.79
CA PHE A 479 -11.14 18.77 -4.65
C PHE A 479 -10.52 18.43 -3.29
N ASP A 480 -10.95 17.32 -2.71
CA ASP A 480 -10.53 16.84 -1.40
C ASP A 480 -9.89 15.44 -1.47
N ALA A 481 -9.42 14.93 -0.33
CA ALA A 481 -8.80 13.62 -0.26
C ALA A 481 -9.76 12.46 -0.61
N MET A 482 -11.08 12.63 -0.41
CA MET A 482 -12.06 11.62 -0.82
C MET A 482 -12.21 11.59 -2.34
N ASP A 483 -12.08 12.73 -3.02
CA ASP A 483 -11.99 12.74 -4.48
C ASP A 483 -10.78 11.96 -4.97
N ALA A 484 -9.61 12.15 -4.33
CA ALA A 484 -8.41 11.38 -4.63
C ALA A 484 -8.63 9.87 -4.43
N PHE A 485 -9.22 9.45 -3.32
CA PHE A 485 -9.56 8.05 -3.08
C PHE A 485 -10.49 7.48 -4.17
N LEU A 486 -11.59 8.19 -4.45
CA LEU A 486 -12.65 7.73 -5.36
C LEU A 486 -12.19 7.63 -6.81
N VAL A 487 -11.39 8.60 -7.29
CA VAL A 487 -10.97 8.54 -8.70
C VAL A 487 -10.01 7.38 -8.98
N HIS A 488 -9.18 7.01 -8.01
CA HIS A 488 -8.27 5.88 -8.11
C HIS A 488 -8.96 4.53 -7.85
N THR A 489 -10.19 4.51 -7.33
CA THR A 489 -10.89 3.26 -6.99
C THR A 489 -11.19 2.42 -8.25
N TRP A 490 -10.72 1.17 -8.37
CA TRP A 490 -9.54 0.59 -7.69
C TRP A 490 -8.32 0.62 -8.61
N ALA A 491 -7.15 0.38 -8.02
CA ALA A 491 -5.88 0.39 -8.74
C ALA A 491 -5.85 -0.69 -9.83
N VAL A 492 -5.11 -0.44 -10.91
CA VAL A 492 -4.95 -1.40 -12.02
C VAL A 492 -4.31 -2.70 -11.54
N THR A 493 -3.37 -2.60 -10.61
CA THR A 493 -2.68 -3.72 -9.92
C THR A 493 -3.60 -4.71 -9.23
N VAL A 494 -4.88 -4.36 -9.04
CA VAL A 494 -5.91 -5.27 -8.53
C VAL A 494 -7.11 -5.39 -9.45
N THR A 495 -7.24 -4.59 -10.51
CA THR A 495 -8.39 -4.63 -11.43
C THR A 495 -7.97 -4.96 -12.84
N GLY A 496 -7.38 -3.99 -13.54
CA GLY A 496 -6.95 -4.07 -14.93
C GLY A 496 -7.26 -2.78 -15.70
N ALA A 497 -7.02 -2.83 -17.01
CA ALA A 497 -7.22 -1.71 -17.93
C ALA A 497 -7.87 -2.18 -19.24
N PRO A 498 -8.86 -1.45 -19.80
CA PRO A 498 -9.56 -0.30 -19.23
C PRO A 498 -10.37 -0.67 -17.97
N LYS A 499 -10.36 0.18 -16.92
CA LYS A 499 -10.92 -0.17 -15.61
C LYS A 499 -12.37 -0.68 -15.63
N PRO A 500 -13.35 -0.01 -16.28
CA PRO A 500 -14.74 -0.48 -16.23
C PRO A 500 -14.92 -1.87 -16.84
N TRP A 501 -14.19 -2.16 -17.93
CA TRP A 501 -14.18 -3.47 -18.57
C TRP A 501 -13.52 -4.52 -17.69
N ALA A 502 -12.38 -4.19 -17.08
CA ALA A 502 -11.67 -5.10 -16.18
C ALA A 502 -12.50 -5.44 -14.93
N VAL A 503 -13.15 -4.44 -14.30
CA VAL A 503 -14.01 -4.67 -13.12
C VAL A 503 -15.24 -5.51 -13.50
N GLN A 504 -15.87 -5.27 -14.66
CA GLN A 504 -16.96 -6.12 -15.15
C GLN A 504 -16.48 -7.55 -15.43
N PHE A 505 -15.29 -7.72 -16.02
CA PHE A 505 -14.73 -9.04 -16.29
C PHE A 505 -14.42 -9.80 -15.00
N VAL A 506 -13.83 -9.13 -14.00
CA VAL A 506 -13.61 -9.67 -12.65
C VAL A 506 -14.94 -10.12 -12.02
N GLU A 507 -15.96 -9.27 -12.08
CA GLU A 507 -17.29 -9.58 -11.56
C GLU A 507 -17.91 -10.81 -12.24
N GLU A 508 -17.69 -11.02 -13.54
CA GLU A 508 -18.27 -12.15 -14.28
C GLU A 508 -17.47 -13.46 -14.15
N HIS A 509 -16.15 -13.39 -13.89
CA HIS A 509 -15.26 -14.56 -14.03
C HIS A 509 -14.63 -15.03 -12.72
N GLU A 510 -14.64 -14.25 -11.64
CA GLU A 510 -14.19 -14.73 -10.33
C GLU A 510 -15.24 -15.63 -9.66
N ALA A 511 -14.78 -16.58 -8.83
CA ALA A 511 -15.66 -17.58 -8.23
C ALA A 511 -16.48 -17.03 -7.04
N SER A 512 -16.04 -15.93 -6.44
CA SER A 512 -16.61 -15.37 -5.21
C SER A 512 -16.31 -13.87 -5.07
N PRO A 513 -17.18 -13.09 -4.38
CA PRO A 513 -16.94 -11.67 -4.17
C PRO A 513 -15.62 -11.43 -3.44
N ARG A 514 -14.97 -10.30 -3.73
CA ARG A 514 -13.66 -9.98 -3.18
C ARG A 514 -13.67 -9.57 -1.72
N ASN A 515 -14.84 -9.18 -1.19
CA ASN A 515 -14.97 -8.61 0.15
C ASN A 515 -13.95 -7.47 0.34
N TRP A 516 -12.95 -7.67 1.19
CA TRP A 516 -11.89 -6.71 1.47
C TRP A 516 -10.72 -6.75 0.48
N TYR A 517 -10.51 -7.87 -0.25
CA TYR A 517 -9.35 -8.02 -1.15
C TYR A 517 -9.37 -7.02 -2.30
N GLY A 518 -8.25 -6.33 -2.52
CA GLY A 518 -8.15 -5.28 -3.53
C GLY A 518 -8.91 -3.99 -3.18
N GLY A 519 -9.49 -3.92 -1.97
CA GLY A 519 -9.94 -2.68 -1.36
C GLY A 519 -8.78 -1.92 -0.72
N ALA A 520 -9.04 -1.17 0.35
CA ALA A 520 -8.02 -0.42 1.09
C ALA A 520 -8.19 -0.51 2.60
N VAL A 521 -7.10 -0.24 3.32
CA VAL A 521 -7.09 -0.02 4.77
C VAL A 521 -6.29 1.23 5.10
N GLY A 522 -6.64 1.91 6.19
CA GLY A 522 -5.93 3.10 6.63
C GLY A 522 -6.85 4.09 7.32
N HIS A 523 -6.64 5.38 7.06
CA HIS A 523 -7.40 6.43 7.74
C HIS A 523 -7.69 7.66 6.89
N VAL A 524 -8.78 8.34 7.26
CA VAL A 524 -9.19 9.66 6.80
C VAL A 524 -9.03 10.64 7.96
N GLY A 525 -8.08 11.56 7.86
CA GLY A 525 -7.84 12.59 8.86
C GLY A 525 -8.91 13.68 8.82
N PHE A 526 -9.26 14.22 9.98
CA PHE A 526 -10.12 15.40 10.08
C PHE A 526 -9.40 16.72 9.78
N ASP A 527 -8.08 16.66 9.66
CA ASP A 527 -7.24 17.70 9.09
C ASP A 527 -7.27 17.73 7.55
N GLY A 528 -7.98 16.79 6.91
CA GLY A 528 -8.09 16.66 5.45
C GLY A 528 -7.06 15.71 4.81
N CYS A 529 -6.17 15.10 5.59
CA CYS A 529 -5.22 14.12 5.07
C CYS A 529 -5.84 12.73 4.89
N LEU A 530 -5.18 11.89 4.11
CA LEU A 530 -5.57 10.50 3.85
C LEU A 530 -4.30 9.67 3.73
N ASN A 531 -4.27 8.51 4.37
CA ASN A 531 -3.20 7.54 4.15
C ASN A 531 -3.79 6.13 4.11
N THR A 532 -3.71 5.49 2.95
CA THR A 532 -4.30 4.18 2.70
C THR A 532 -3.37 3.27 1.91
N GLY A 533 -3.35 2.00 2.29
CA GLY A 533 -2.70 0.90 1.57
C GLY A 533 -3.74 -0.05 0.98
N LEU A 534 -3.41 -0.72 -0.12
CA LEU A 534 -4.30 -1.74 -0.70
C LEU A 534 -4.40 -2.95 0.24
N THR A 535 -5.55 -3.61 0.26
CA THR A 535 -5.74 -4.85 1.02
C THR A 535 -5.20 -6.05 0.23
N LEU A 536 -3.87 -6.13 0.16
CA LEU A 536 -3.08 -7.21 -0.44
C LEU A 536 -2.27 -7.94 0.63
N ARG A 537 -1.80 -9.16 0.35
CA ARG A 537 -1.06 -10.01 1.31
C ARG A 537 -1.74 -10.02 2.69
N THR A 538 -3.06 -10.20 2.66
CA THR A 538 -3.94 -10.08 3.83
C THR A 538 -4.60 -11.42 4.11
N VAL A 539 -4.69 -11.76 5.39
CA VAL A 539 -5.50 -12.85 5.93
C VAL A 539 -6.80 -12.23 6.42
N HIS A 540 -7.92 -12.57 5.78
CA HIS A 540 -9.26 -12.23 6.24
C HIS A 540 -9.74 -13.36 7.14
N ILE A 541 -9.85 -13.10 8.44
CA ILE A 541 -10.29 -14.11 9.41
C ILE A 541 -11.75 -13.81 9.75
N LYS A 542 -12.67 -14.74 9.45
CA LYS A 542 -14.08 -14.61 9.81
C LYS A 542 -14.58 -15.91 10.41
N ASP A 543 -15.21 -15.83 11.58
CA ASP A 543 -15.76 -16.98 12.30
C ASP A 543 -14.72 -18.11 12.49
N GLY A 544 -13.48 -17.73 12.86
CA GLY A 544 -12.38 -18.67 13.09
C GLY A 544 -11.77 -19.30 11.82
N VAL A 545 -12.17 -18.84 10.63
CA VAL A 545 -11.68 -19.31 9.32
C VAL A 545 -10.78 -18.26 8.69
N ALA A 546 -9.56 -18.64 8.30
CA ALA A 546 -8.66 -17.77 7.56
C ALA A 546 -8.88 -17.92 6.05
N GLN A 547 -9.21 -16.82 5.39
CA GLN A 547 -9.31 -16.69 3.94
C GLN A 547 -8.13 -15.86 3.42
N ILE A 548 -7.36 -16.45 2.51
CA ILE A 548 -6.23 -15.82 1.85
C ILE A 548 -6.56 -15.73 0.37
N ARG A 549 -6.70 -14.51 -0.16
CA ARG A 549 -6.93 -14.29 -1.59
C ARG A 549 -5.67 -13.75 -2.26
N ALA A 550 -5.33 -14.31 -3.41
CA ALA A 550 -4.17 -13.91 -4.19
C ALA A 550 -4.52 -13.84 -5.67
N GLY A 551 -3.99 -12.82 -6.35
CA GLY A 551 -4.22 -12.58 -7.77
C GLY A 551 -2.95 -12.51 -8.60
N ALA A 552 -3.15 -12.65 -9.90
CA ALA A 552 -2.13 -12.56 -10.93
C ALA A 552 -2.60 -11.61 -12.02
N THR A 553 -1.67 -10.81 -12.51
CA THR A 553 -1.91 -9.86 -13.59
C THR A 553 -1.84 -10.60 -14.91
N LEU A 554 -2.94 -10.57 -15.66
CA LEU A 554 -3.06 -11.26 -16.93
C LEU A 554 -2.83 -10.25 -18.07
N LEU A 555 -1.95 -10.63 -18.98
CA LEU A 555 -1.66 -9.93 -20.23
C LEU A 555 -1.89 -10.86 -21.42
N PHE A 556 -1.85 -10.29 -22.62
CA PHE A 556 -2.00 -11.06 -23.86
C PHE A 556 -1.02 -12.25 -23.94
N ASP A 557 0.23 -12.04 -23.53
CA ASP A 557 1.29 -13.04 -23.57
C ASP A 557 1.40 -13.90 -22.31
N SER A 558 0.50 -13.74 -21.32
CA SER A 558 0.50 -14.55 -20.10
C SER A 558 0.41 -16.05 -20.40
N ASP A 559 1.21 -16.84 -19.69
CA ASP A 559 1.17 -18.30 -19.70
C ASP A 559 0.19 -18.80 -18.62
N PRO A 560 -0.93 -19.46 -18.99
CA PRO A 560 -1.98 -19.84 -18.05
C PRO A 560 -1.52 -20.65 -16.84
N THR A 561 -0.54 -21.53 -17.02
CA THR A 561 -0.04 -22.40 -15.93
C THR A 561 0.82 -21.59 -14.97
N SER A 562 1.68 -20.73 -15.49
CA SER A 562 2.56 -19.87 -14.71
C SER A 562 1.77 -18.89 -13.85
N GLU A 563 0.73 -18.26 -14.39
CA GLU A 563 -0.12 -17.33 -13.63
C GLU A 563 -0.87 -18.04 -12.49
N GLU A 564 -1.34 -19.27 -12.70
CA GLU A 564 -1.94 -20.07 -11.62
C GLU A 564 -0.92 -20.36 -10.51
N LEU A 565 0.29 -20.81 -10.87
CA LEU A 565 1.36 -21.06 -9.90
C LEU A 565 1.78 -19.80 -9.14
N GLU A 566 1.77 -18.64 -9.79
CA GLU A 566 2.10 -17.36 -9.16
C GLU A 566 1.11 -17.00 -8.05
N THR A 567 -0.19 -17.18 -8.27
CA THR A 567 -1.19 -16.92 -7.23
C THR A 567 -1.04 -17.86 -6.03
N GLU A 568 -0.69 -19.13 -6.24
CA GLU A 568 -0.39 -20.09 -5.17
C GLU A 568 0.86 -19.67 -4.38
N LEU A 569 1.91 -19.23 -5.09
CA LEU A 569 3.14 -18.74 -4.49
C LEU A 569 2.87 -17.49 -3.63
N LYS A 570 2.11 -16.52 -4.14
CA LYS A 570 1.71 -15.30 -3.42
C LYS A 570 0.90 -15.62 -2.16
N ALA A 571 -0.02 -16.60 -2.23
CA ALA A 571 -0.80 -17.02 -1.08
C ALA A 571 0.02 -17.82 -0.04
N SER A 572 1.05 -18.56 -0.46
CA SER A 572 1.79 -19.48 0.40
C SER A 572 2.43 -18.79 1.61
N ALA A 573 2.94 -17.56 1.45
CA ALA A 573 3.55 -16.79 2.54
C ALA A 573 2.55 -16.46 3.67
N MET A 574 1.29 -16.19 3.32
CA MET A 574 0.23 -15.86 4.27
C MET A 574 -0.31 -17.13 4.93
N ARG A 575 -0.50 -18.20 4.13
CA ARG A 575 -0.85 -19.53 4.65
C ARG A 575 0.19 -20.04 5.64
N ASP A 576 1.47 -19.86 5.35
CA ASP A 576 2.55 -20.21 6.26
C ASP A 576 2.45 -19.43 7.58
N ALA A 577 2.13 -18.13 7.54
CA ALA A 577 1.95 -17.31 8.75
C ALA A 577 0.79 -17.81 9.64
N VAL A 578 -0.29 -18.30 9.02
CA VAL A 578 -1.45 -18.88 9.72
C VAL A 578 -1.10 -20.25 10.30
N LEU A 579 -0.54 -21.15 9.48
CA LEU A 579 -0.44 -22.58 9.80
C LEU A 579 0.83 -22.96 10.55
N ARG A 580 1.96 -22.32 10.24
CA ARG A 580 3.28 -22.73 10.76
C ARG A 580 3.69 -21.81 11.90
N PRO A 581 3.86 -22.33 13.13
CA PRO A 581 4.56 -21.61 14.18
C PRO A 581 5.96 -21.22 13.69
N ASP A 582 6.52 -20.12 14.18
CA ASP A 582 7.93 -19.89 13.95
C ASP A 582 8.75 -20.97 14.68
N PRO A 583 9.88 -21.41 14.10
CA PRO A 583 10.82 -22.20 14.86
C PRO A 583 11.16 -21.45 16.16
N PRO A 584 11.34 -22.15 17.30
CA PRO A 584 11.82 -21.51 18.51
C PRO A 584 13.07 -20.72 18.16
N ALA A 585 13.16 -19.48 18.64
CA ALA A 585 14.25 -18.56 18.30
C ALA A 585 15.57 -19.33 18.41
N ALA A 586 16.21 -19.59 17.28
CA ALA A 586 17.52 -20.19 17.29
C ALA A 586 18.40 -19.19 18.02
N THR A 587 18.88 -19.55 19.21
CA THR A 587 20.03 -18.92 19.84
C THR A 587 21.10 -18.96 18.76
N THR A 588 21.29 -17.83 18.08
CA THR A 588 22.25 -17.73 17.01
C THR A 588 23.60 -17.53 17.69
N GLU A 589 24.05 -18.56 18.43
CA GLU A 589 25.46 -18.86 18.37
C GLU A 589 25.68 -19.24 16.91
N ALA A 590 26.33 -18.35 16.18
CA ALA A 590 26.87 -18.65 14.88
C ALA A 590 27.86 -19.81 15.07
N ALA A 591 27.34 -21.04 15.09
CA ALA A 591 28.13 -22.23 14.89
C ALA A 591 28.56 -22.19 13.43
N ALA A 592 29.65 -21.46 13.18
CA ALA A 592 30.48 -21.67 12.02
C ALA A 592 30.67 -23.18 11.94
N THR A 593 30.01 -23.81 10.97
CA THR A 593 30.21 -25.22 10.72
C THR A 593 31.59 -25.27 10.08
N GLU A 594 32.61 -25.40 10.91
CA GLU A 594 33.96 -25.75 10.49
C GLU A 594 33.88 -27.16 9.89
N ALA A 595 33.48 -27.23 8.62
CA ALA A 595 33.89 -28.36 7.80
C ALA A 595 35.41 -28.23 7.70
N ALA A 596 36.13 -28.90 8.60
CA ALA A 596 37.59 -28.91 8.60
C ALA A 596 38.09 -29.64 7.34
N CYS A 597 38.34 -28.90 6.26
CA CYS A 597 39.14 -29.40 5.16
C CYS A 597 40.61 -29.17 5.51
N GLU A 598 41.32 -30.18 6.02
CA GLU A 598 42.77 -30.14 6.28
C GLU A 598 43.60 -30.19 4.97
N ALA A 599 43.24 -29.35 3.99
CA ALA A 599 43.98 -29.25 2.74
C ALA A 599 44.94 -28.06 2.80
N ASN A 600 46.21 -28.31 2.47
CA ASN A 600 47.19 -27.25 2.22
C ASN A 600 47.07 -26.83 0.74
N ILE A 601 46.64 -25.61 0.48
CA ILE A 601 46.39 -25.08 -0.86
C ILE A 601 47.39 -23.96 -1.16
N LEU A 602 48.18 -24.11 -2.22
CA LEU A 602 49.02 -23.05 -2.77
C LEU A 602 48.28 -22.35 -3.92
N LEU A 603 48.03 -21.05 -3.79
CA LEU A 603 47.54 -20.20 -4.87
C LEU A 603 48.71 -19.39 -5.46
N VAL A 604 48.87 -19.46 -6.77
CA VAL A 604 49.87 -18.69 -7.51
C VAL A 604 49.20 -17.46 -8.13
N ASP A 605 49.47 -16.29 -7.57
CA ASP A 605 48.97 -15.00 -8.05
C ASP A 605 49.73 -14.54 -9.31
N HIS A 606 49.08 -14.61 -10.46
CA HIS A 606 49.62 -14.12 -11.72
C HIS A 606 49.30 -12.63 -11.98
N GLN A 607 49.33 -11.81 -10.92
CA GLN A 607 48.90 -10.41 -10.87
C GLN A 607 47.39 -10.23 -11.10
N ASP A 608 46.61 -11.20 -10.65
CA ASP A 608 45.15 -11.16 -10.76
C ASP A 608 44.56 -10.49 -9.51
N SER A 609 43.67 -9.52 -9.76
CA SER A 609 43.10 -8.67 -8.71
C SER A 609 42.19 -9.41 -7.73
N PHE A 610 41.82 -10.68 -7.99
CA PHE A 610 40.85 -11.44 -7.20
C PHE A 610 41.45 -12.65 -6.46
N VAL A 611 42.76 -12.91 -6.59
CA VAL A 611 43.41 -14.09 -5.99
C VAL A 611 43.27 -14.11 -4.47
N HIS A 612 43.34 -12.93 -3.83
CA HIS A 612 43.16 -12.83 -2.38
C HIS A 612 41.72 -13.04 -1.92
N THR A 613 40.73 -12.69 -2.76
CA THR A 613 39.31 -12.98 -2.49
C THR A 613 39.04 -14.48 -2.57
N LEU A 614 39.57 -15.14 -3.61
CA LEU A 614 39.49 -16.60 -3.74
C LEU A 614 40.21 -17.33 -2.59
N ALA A 615 41.40 -16.85 -2.20
CA ALA A 615 42.13 -17.37 -1.05
C ALA A 615 41.32 -17.27 0.25
N ASN A 616 40.58 -16.17 0.43
CA ASN A 616 39.72 -15.98 1.60
C ASN A 616 38.58 -17.00 1.65
N TYR A 617 37.88 -17.23 0.54
CA TYR A 617 36.82 -18.24 0.49
C TYR A 617 37.32 -19.65 0.79
N LEU A 618 38.52 -20.00 0.30
CA LEU A 618 39.13 -21.29 0.60
C LEU A 618 39.52 -21.42 2.09
N ARG A 619 40.03 -20.37 2.73
CA ARG A 619 40.31 -20.37 4.19
C ARG A 619 39.06 -20.57 5.05
N GLN A 620 37.92 -20.04 4.60
CA GLN A 620 36.63 -20.23 5.29
C GLN A 620 36.15 -21.69 5.27
N THR A 621 36.73 -22.54 4.43
CA THR A 621 36.51 -24.01 4.43
C THR A 621 37.46 -24.77 5.36
N GLY A 622 38.24 -24.08 6.20
CA GLY A 622 39.23 -24.69 7.10
C GLY A 622 40.57 -25.05 6.43
N ALA A 623 40.73 -24.78 5.13
CA ALA A 623 41.98 -25.06 4.40
C ALA A 623 43.10 -24.08 4.77
N GLN A 624 44.33 -24.57 4.87
CA GLN A 624 45.52 -23.72 4.98
C GLN A 624 45.92 -23.22 3.59
N VAL A 625 45.70 -21.93 3.33
CA VAL A 625 45.95 -21.33 2.02
C VAL A 625 47.16 -20.40 2.04
N THR A 626 48.20 -20.76 1.29
CA THR A 626 49.37 -19.92 1.01
C THR A 626 49.20 -19.27 -0.36
N THR A 627 49.46 -17.97 -0.48
CA THR A 627 49.40 -17.24 -1.75
C THR A 627 50.79 -16.72 -2.11
N LEU A 628 51.35 -17.12 -3.25
CA LEU A 628 52.65 -16.66 -3.75
C LEU A 628 52.47 -15.96 -5.10
N ARG A 629 53.22 -14.88 -5.33
CA ARG A 629 53.17 -14.15 -6.61
C ARG A 629 54.00 -14.87 -7.67
N PHE A 630 53.45 -15.06 -8.85
CA PHE A 630 54.11 -15.72 -9.98
C PHE A 630 55.53 -15.16 -10.20
N GLY A 631 56.49 -16.08 -10.35
CA GLY A 631 57.93 -15.76 -10.44
C GLY A 631 58.75 -16.15 -9.20
N PHE A 632 58.18 -16.88 -8.24
CA PHE A 632 58.93 -17.42 -7.09
C PHE A 632 59.81 -18.62 -7.48
N PRO A 633 60.97 -18.83 -6.83
CA PRO A 633 61.81 -20.01 -7.02
C PRO A 633 61.16 -21.29 -6.46
N GLU A 634 61.33 -22.43 -7.14
CA GLU A 634 60.72 -23.72 -6.76
C GLU A 634 61.00 -24.16 -5.31
N SER A 635 62.11 -23.70 -4.71
CA SER A 635 62.45 -23.94 -3.31
C SER A 635 61.41 -23.43 -2.30
N GLU A 636 60.59 -22.44 -2.68
CA GLU A 636 59.54 -21.87 -1.81
C GLU A 636 58.28 -22.76 -1.73
N VAL A 637 58.13 -23.76 -2.60
CA VAL A 637 56.99 -24.69 -2.60
C VAL A 637 57.20 -25.87 -1.63
N THR A 638 58.45 -26.14 -1.23
CA THR A 638 58.84 -27.38 -0.53
C THR A 638 59.03 -27.26 0.99
N SER A 639 58.72 -26.13 1.62
CA SER A 639 58.93 -25.93 3.07
C SER A 639 57.62 -25.79 3.84
N PRO A 640 57.05 -26.87 4.40
CA PRO A 640 56.07 -26.73 5.48
C PRO A 640 56.81 -26.38 6.79
N PRO A 641 56.25 -25.56 7.69
CA PRO A 641 56.76 -25.44 9.04
C PRO A 641 56.56 -26.76 9.79
N CYS A 642 57.60 -27.21 10.47
CA CYS A 642 57.74 -28.51 11.12
C CYS A 642 56.57 -28.89 12.06
N LEU A 643 56.06 -30.12 11.89
CA LEU A 643 55.53 -30.97 12.97
C LEU A 643 56.00 -32.40 12.71
N GLU A 644 57.08 -32.80 13.39
CA GLU A 644 57.47 -34.21 13.52
C GLU A 644 56.62 -34.88 14.61
N HIS A 645 55.71 -35.79 14.25
CA HIS A 645 55.75 -37.22 14.62
C HIS A 645 54.44 -37.97 14.33
N GLN A 646 54.60 -39.18 13.75
CA GLN A 646 53.75 -40.38 13.81
C GLN A 646 52.59 -40.57 12.79
N SER A 647 52.98 -41.18 11.65
CA SER A 647 52.42 -42.41 11.05
C SER A 647 50.90 -42.61 10.90
N HIS A 648 50.38 -42.42 9.67
CA HIS A 648 49.63 -43.45 8.90
C HIS A 648 49.40 -42.96 7.45
N PRO A 649 49.45 -43.84 6.42
CA PRO A 649 49.26 -43.45 5.03
C PRO A 649 47.77 -43.51 4.67
N LEU A 650 47.25 -42.53 3.92
CA LEU A 650 46.24 -42.72 2.87
C LEU A 650 45.88 -41.39 2.17
N LEU A 651 45.83 -41.46 0.83
CA LEU A 651 45.15 -40.56 -0.12
C LEU A 651 45.88 -39.28 -0.57
N THR A 652 46.86 -39.45 -1.44
CA THR A 652 47.22 -38.47 -2.47
C THR A 652 46.15 -38.49 -3.57
N ARG A 653 45.46 -37.37 -3.84
CA ARG A 653 44.63 -37.20 -5.03
C ARG A 653 44.87 -35.83 -5.66
N THR A 654 45.69 -35.81 -6.70
CA THR A 654 45.96 -34.65 -7.55
C THR A 654 44.78 -34.45 -8.48
N VAL A 655 44.07 -33.32 -8.39
CA VAL A 655 43.06 -32.92 -9.38
C VAL A 655 43.66 -31.84 -10.27
N SER A 656 44.10 -32.24 -11.45
CA SER A 656 44.48 -31.35 -12.55
C SER A 656 43.23 -31.05 -13.37
N ALA A 657 42.68 -29.83 -13.25
CA ALA A 657 41.66 -29.33 -14.17
C ALA A 657 42.35 -28.54 -15.31
N GLN A 658 42.53 -29.20 -16.46
CA GLN A 658 42.89 -28.54 -17.72
C GLN A 658 41.66 -27.88 -18.32
N LEU A 659 41.68 -26.55 -18.48
CA LEU A 659 40.76 -25.81 -19.35
C LEU A 659 41.16 -26.00 -20.82
N PRO A 660 40.22 -26.28 -21.75
CA PRO A 660 40.56 -26.46 -23.15
C PRO A 660 40.87 -25.13 -23.85
N HIS A 661 41.87 -25.20 -24.73
CA HIS A 661 42.46 -24.14 -25.54
C HIS A 661 41.49 -23.12 -26.17
N ALA A 662 41.69 -21.84 -25.86
CA ALA A 662 41.38 -20.73 -26.77
C ALA A 662 42.69 -20.18 -27.36
N ARG A 663 42.89 -20.34 -28.68
CA ARG A 663 44.01 -19.73 -29.42
C ARG A 663 43.75 -18.22 -29.65
N PRO A 664 44.82 -17.42 -29.77
CA PRO A 664 44.72 -15.97 -29.86
C PRO A 664 44.52 -15.50 -31.30
N ARG A 665 43.68 -14.47 -31.51
CA ARG A 665 43.75 -13.63 -32.71
C ARG A 665 43.83 -12.13 -32.35
N ARG A 666 45.00 -11.61 -32.75
CA ARG A 666 45.58 -10.26 -32.81
C ARG A 666 44.64 -9.03 -32.92
N ARG A 667 45.11 -7.96 -32.25
CA ARG A 667 45.16 -6.53 -32.63
C ARG A 667 44.05 -6.01 -33.58
N TYR A 668 43.14 -5.18 -33.08
CA TYR A 668 43.23 -3.71 -33.06
C TYR A 668 42.37 -3.18 -31.92
#